data_AF-A0A8H4QVT9-F1
#
_entry.id   AF-A0A8H4QVT9-F1
#
_cell.length_a   1.000
_cell.length_b   1.000
_cell.length_c   1.000
_cell.angle_alpha   90.00
_cell.angle_beta   90.00
_cell.angle_gamma   90.00
#
_symmetry.space_group_name_H-M   'P 1'
#
loop_
_entity.id
_entity.type
_entity.pdbx_description
1 polymer ?
#
loop_
_entity_poly.entity_id
_entity_poly.type
_entity_poly.pdbx_seq_one_letter_code
_entity_poly.pdbx_strand_id
1 'polypeptide(L)'
;MLTDAYSPVKWVQSGSMTSAVQRPTTVYYIRSLDSSLIFAPFFPLIRHQDRQETMGELKGCLHIKERWILTRKSSRSNMKTSAALASVLFTINAVSAHTIFQELYVNGVSQGRLNGIRVPEYDGPITDVTSNDVICNGGINPYRQPVSTTVIKVPGGSQVTAQWHHTLTSNTGDPSDPIDASHKGPVLAYLAKVPSALQKDVTGLKWFKIYQDGLDSSGQWGVDRLIQNQGKVSFTIPDCIPAGEYLLRVELIALHAAQTYPGAQLYMECAQLQITGGGNTSPANTVSFPGAYSGSDPGISYNLYNGQKSYTIPGPSVFTCGGSGSNPQPSVSSTTRAPVSTTTSRTSAAPTTTAGGSGTVPQYGQCGGSGYNGPMAAFAASALLLANSVAAHTIFQTLWVNGVSQGHLNGIRVVDYDGPITDVTSNDVICNGGINPYHQPMSTTIIPVPAGAQVTAEWHHTLDSAGTNDPADPIDPSHKGPILAYMAKVNNATQSTVTGLNWFKIYHDGLDGTTWAVDKLIANQGKVSFTIPSCIPPGQYLLRVELIALHGAETYPGAQLYMECAQIQVTGGGSASPSTVSFPGAYKGSDPGITVNIYNNLKSYTIPGPSVFSCNGNSSPSSPSTTVANPSPTTVSSSAPASSSSSTGSAAGSVAHYGQCGGLTYSGPTTCAAPYSCVKSSDYYSQCL
;
A
#
# COMPACT_ATOMS: atom_id res chain seq x y z
N MET A 1 -39.78 23.30 43.93
CA MET A 1 -40.80 23.89 43.03
C MET A 1 -41.26 22.77 42.10
N LEU A 2 -42.55 22.66 41.85
CA LEU A 2 -43.24 21.47 41.31
C LEU A 2 -44.24 21.90 40.23
N THR A 3 -44.74 20.94 39.43
CA THR A 3 -45.92 21.02 38.54
C THR A 3 -45.81 21.92 37.29
N ASP A 4 -46.53 21.70 36.18
CA ASP A 4 -47.06 20.45 35.59
C ASP A 4 -47.46 20.64 34.10
N ALA A 5 -47.77 19.51 33.47
CA ALA A 5 -48.59 19.25 32.27
C ALA A 5 -49.34 20.38 31.51
N TYR A 6 -49.51 20.17 30.19
CA TYR A 6 -50.80 20.42 29.53
C TYR A 6 -51.08 19.43 28.38
N SER A 7 -52.31 18.90 28.37
CA SER A 7 -52.96 18.17 27.27
C SER A 7 -54.48 18.25 27.50
N PRO A 8 -55.32 18.40 26.47
CA PRO A 8 -56.48 17.49 26.40
C PRO A 8 -57.06 17.16 24.99
N VAL A 9 -57.56 15.91 24.89
CA VAL A 9 -58.86 15.48 24.28
C VAL A 9 -59.10 15.77 22.77
N LYS A 10 -59.06 14.79 21.86
CA LYS A 10 -60.04 13.72 21.52
C LYS A 10 -61.41 14.18 20.96
N TRP A 11 -61.74 13.71 19.75
CA TRP A 11 -63.09 13.30 19.34
C TRP A 11 -63.04 12.01 18.49
N VAL A 12 -64.18 11.33 18.38
CA VAL A 12 -64.36 9.95 17.92
C VAL A 12 -65.41 9.90 16.82
N GLN A 13 -65.22 9.09 15.77
CA GLN A 13 -66.34 8.28 15.24
C GLN A 13 -65.90 7.09 14.37
N SER A 14 -66.79 6.09 14.35
CA SER A 14 -66.63 4.73 13.84
C SER A 14 -67.60 4.45 12.69
N GLY A 15 -67.28 3.51 11.80
CA GLY A 15 -68.27 2.97 10.86
C GLY A 15 -67.76 1.75 10.09
N SER A 16 -68.50 0.63 10.17
CA SER A 16 -68.30 -0.57 9.34
C SER A 16 -69.66 -1.19 8.99
N MET A 17 -69.81 -1.73 7.78
CA MET A 17 -70.79 -2.74 7.32
C MET A 17 -70.36 -3.16 5.89
N THR A 18 -69.97 -4.42 5.60
CA THR A 18 -70.79 -5.60 5.20
C THR A 18 -71.70 -5.35 3.98
N SER A 19 -71.86 -6.20 2.95
CA SER A 19 -71.26 -7.47 2.45
C SER A 19 -71.72 -7.62 0.97
N ALA A 20 -71.21 -8.50 0.08
CA ALA A 20 -71.57 -9.94 0.00
C ALA A 20 -71.12 -10.57 -1.36
N VAL A 21 -70.79 -11.89 -1.36
CA VAL A 21 -71.01 -12.92 -2.44
C VAL A 21 -70.26 -12.69 -3.80
N GLN A 22 -69.53 -13.64 -4.41
CA GLN A 22 -69.82 -15.06 -4.70
C GLN A 22 -68.52 -15.93 -4.88
N ARG A 23 -68.64 -17.26 -4.83
CA ARG A 23 -67.55 -18.28 -5.01
C ARG A 23 -67.81 -19.12 -6.31
N PRO A 24 -67.15 -20.29 -6.56
CA PRO A 24 -65.76 -20.49 -7.02
C PRO A 24 -65.66 -21.48 -8.23
N THR A 25 -64.45 -21.75 -8.74
CA THR A 25 -64.18 -23.02 -9.47
C THR A 25 -62.74 -23.54 -9.31
N THR A 26 -62.62 -24.75 -8.75
CA THR A 26 -61.47 -25.69 -8.86
C THR A 26 -61.63 -26.42 -10.22
N VAL A 27 -60.70 -27.14 -10.89
CA VAL A 27 -59.66 -28.16 -10.54
C VAL A 27 -58.60 -28.17 -11.69
N TYR A 28 -57.59 -29.04 -11.87
CA TYR A 28 -57.26 -30.41 -11.39
C TYR A 28 -55.73 -30.61 -11.25
N TYR A 29 -55.33 -31.79 -10.75
CA TYR A 29 -53.96 -32.36 -10.74
C TYR A 29 -53.60 -33.07 -12.07
N ILE A 30 -52.31 -33.17 -12.40
CA ILE A 30 -51.66 -34.46 -12.82
C ILE A 30 -50.24 -34.57 -12.23
N ARG A 31 -49.92 -35.73 -11.64
CA ARG A 31 -48.56 -36.26 -11.40
C ARG A 31 -48.40 -37.56 -12.20
N SER A 32 -47.23 -37.79 -12.79
CA SER A 32 -46.65 -39.12 -13.14
C SER A 32 -45.15 -38.85 -13.39
N LEU A 33 -44.14 -39.46 -12.77
CA LEU A 33 -43.84 -40.86 -12.39
C LEU A 33 -43.63 -41.83 -13.57
N ASP A 34 -42.36 -42.28 -13.65
CA ASP A 34 -41.75 -43.52 -14.16
C ASP A 34 -42.45 -44.40 -15.22
N SER A 35 -41.71 -44.78 -16.26
CA SER A 35 -41.16 -46.16 -16.33
C SER A 35 -40.19 -46.40 -17.50
N SER A 36 -39.20 -47.26 -17.24
CA SER A 36 -38.14 -47.79 -18.12
C SER A 36 -38.62 -48.53 -19.37
N LEU A 37 -37.76 -48.66 -20.40
CA LEU A 37 -37.40 -49.95 -21.05
C LEU A 37 -36.32 -49.80 -22.17
N ILE A 38 -35.14 -50.40 -21.90
CA ILE A 38 -34.24 -51.19 -22.78
C ILE A 38 -34.19 -50.87 -24.30
N PHE A 39 -33.00 -50.51 -24.82
CA PHE A 39 -32.22 -51.32 -25.79
C PHE A 39 -30.82 -50.73 -26.07
N ALA A 40 -29.78 -51.56 -25.90
CA ALA A 40 -28.44 -51.44 -26.51
C ALA A 40 -28.31 -52.57 -27.55
N PRO A 41 -27.34 -52.62 -28.50
CA PRO A 41 -26.05 -51.91 -28.53
C PRO A 41 -25.67 -51.28 -29.90
N PHE A 42 -24.49 -50.68 -30.03
CA PHE A 42 -23.40 -51.12 -30.95
C PHE A 42 -22.17 -50.19 -30.86
N PHE A 43 -20.98 -50.79 -30.70
CA PHE A 43 -19.67 -50.13 -30.86
C PHE A 43 -19.30 -50.02 -32.36
N PRO A 44 -18.32 -49.17 -32.71
CA PRO A 44 -17.05 -49.77 -33.14
C PRO A 44 -15.78 -49.12 -32.54
N LEU A 45 -14.77 -49.97 -32.32
CA LEU A 45 -13.38 -49.58 -32.09
C LEU A 45 -12.73 -49.07 -33.39
N ILE A 46 -11.74 -48.17 -33.25
CA ILE A 46 -10.48 -48.08 -34.03
C ILE A 46 -9.58 -47.04 -33.34
N ARG A 47 -8.25 -47.13 -33.28
CA ARG A 47 -7.31 -48.26 -33.14
C ARG A 47 -5.97 -47.61 -32.75
N HIS A 48 -5.34 -47.99 -31.63
CA HIS A 48 -3.96 -47.57 -31.33
C HIS A 48 -2.99 -48.14 -32.37
N GLN A 49 -1.95 -47.39 -32.75
CA GLN A 49 -0.91 -47.90 -33.62
C GLN A 49 0.48 -47.50 -33.12
N ASP A 50 1.15 -48.46 -32.50
CA ASP A 50 2.58 -48.40 -32.20
C ASP A 50 3.41 -48.30 -33.48
N ARG A 51 4.60 -47.70 -33.36
CA ARG A 51 5.71 -48.00 -34.27
C ARG A 51 6.92 -48.44 -33.45
N GLN A 52 7.35 -49.66 -33.73
CA GLN A 52 8.53 -50.32 -33.18
C GLN A 52 9.83 -49.70 -33.72
N GLU A 53 10.85 -49.60 -32.88
CA GLU A 53 12.24 -49.84 -33.28
C GLU A 53 12.95 -50.67 -32.18
N THR A 54 13.76 -51.64 -32.60
CA THR A 54 14.31 -52.70 -31.76
C THR A 54 15.83 -52.62 -31.61
N MET A 55 16.27 -52.71 -30.34
CA MET A 55 17.50 -53.32 -29.80
C MET A 55 18.81 -53.40 -30.62
N GLY A 56 19.91 -53.03 -29.95
CA GLY A 56 21.27 -53.46 -30.31
C GLY A 56 22.35 -53.01 -29.31
N GLU A 57 22.79 -53.91 -28.41
CA GLU A 57 23.99 -53.72 -27.60
C GLU A 57 25.28 -53.90 -28.45
N LEU A 58 26.39 -53.21 -28.10
CA LEU A 58 27.63 -53.85 -27.61
C LEU A 58 28.86 -52.91 -27.52
N LYS A 59 29.48 -52.93 -26.33
CA LYS A 59 30.92 -52.84 -25.98
C LYS A 59 31.96 -52.47 -27.08
N GLY A 60 32.92 -51.59 -26.74
CA GLY A 60 34.27 -51.68 -27.34
C GLY A 60 35.20 -50.47 -27.16
N CYS A 61 36.28 -50.65 -26.40
CA CYS A 61 37.34 -49.67 -26.16
C CYS A 61 38.02 -49.12 -27.43
N LEU A 62 38.48 -47.85 -27.38
CA LEU A 62 39.81 -47.51 -27.88
C LEU A 62 40.49 -46.42 -27.03
N HIS A 63 41.73 -46.71 -26.64
CA HIS A 63 42.65 -45.80 -25.94
C HIS A 63 43.63 -45.22 -26.96
N ILE A 64 44.11 -43.98 -26.80
CA ILE A 64 45.49 -43.58 -27.13
C ILE A 64 45.83 -42.23 -26.46
N LYS A 65 47.11 -42.07 -26.12
CA LYS A 65 47.73 -40.92 -25.43
C LYS A 65 47.90 -39.74 -26.44
N GLU A 66 48.23 -38.50 -26.06
CA GLU A 66 49.53 -38.09 -25.50
C GLU A 66 49.50 -36.76 -24.72
N ARG A 67 50.61 -36.53 -24.00
CA ARG A 67 50.87 -35.39 -23.12
C ARG A 67 52.10 -34.66 -23.66
N TRP A 68 52.03 -33.34 -23.83
CA TRP A 68 53.23 -32.49 -23.86
C TRP A 68 53.07 -31.23 -23.00
N ILE A 69 54.20 -30.78 -22.47
CA ILE A 69 54.38 -29.70 -21.50
C ILE A 69 55.25 -28.63 -22.18
N LEU A 70 55.02 -27.33 -21.94
CA LEU A 70 56.04 -26.36 -21.45
C LEU A 70 55.72 -24.86 -21.69
N THR A 71 55.70 -24.14 -20.58
CA THR A 71 56.31 -22.80 -20.32
C THR A 71 55.74 -21.46 -20.82
N ARG A 72 55.41 -20.64 -19.80
CA ARG A 72 55.87 -19.25 -19.52
C ARG A 72 55.52 -18.12 -20.51
N LYS A 73 54.83 -17.11 -19.95
CA LYS A 73 55.53 -15.89 -19.45
C LYS A 73 54.75 -15.17 -18.36
N SER A 74 55.47 -14.41 -17.54
CA SER A 74 54.98 -13.64 -16.38
C SER A 74 55.57 -12.23 -16.40
N SER A 75 54.78 -11.24 -15.99
CA SER A 75 55.19 -9.91 -15.49
C SER A 75 54.13 -9.52 -14.46
N ARG A 76 54.42 -9.37 -13.16
CA ARG A 76 55.03 -8.19 -12.49
C ARG A 76 54.34 -6.86 -12.82
N SER A 77 54.01 -5.96 -11.88
CA SER A 77 53.91 -6.04 -10.40
C SER A 77 53.40 -4.68 -9.85
N ASN A 78 52.80 -4.68 -8.65
CA ASN A 78 52.68 -3.54 -7.72
C ASN A 78 51.85 -2.30 -8.13
N MET A 79 50.83 -1.98 -7.31
CA MET A 79 50.94 -0.78 -6.44
C MET A 79 50.03 -0.92 -5.21
N LYS A 80 50.46 -0.34 -4.07
CA LYS A 80 49.69 -0.26 -2.83
C LYS A 80 49.06 1.13 -2.73
N THR A 81 47.81 1.21 -2.28
CA THR A 81 47.26 2.43 -1.66
C THR A 81 46.35 2.05 -0.49
N SER A 82 46.63 2.63 0.67
CA SER A 82 45.76 2.56 1.85
C SER A 82 44.75 3.70 1.79
N ALA A 83 43.48 3.42 2.08
CA ALA A 83 42.47 4.43 2.37
C ALA A 83 41.69 3.98 3.61
N ALA A 84 41.74 4.79 4.67
CA ALA A 84 40.95 4.56 5.87
C ALA A 84 39.53 5.10 5.66
N LEU A 85 38.51 4.26 5.82
CA LEU A 85 37.13 4.74 5.95
C LEU A 85 36.88 5.17 7.39
N ALA A 86 36.50 6.44 7.59
CA ALA A 86 35.87 6.89 8.81
C ALA A 86 34.36 6.65 8.68
N SER A 87 33.85 5.62 9.35
CA SER A 87 32.42 5.29 9.35
C SER A 87 31.67 6.23 10.30
N VAL A 88 30.95 7.20 9.75
CA VAL A 88 29.95 7.98 10.51
C VAL A 88 28.69 7.14 10.66
N LEU A 89 28.30 6.83 11.90
CA LEU A 89 27.00 6.21 12.17
C LEU A 89 25.89 7.22 11.85
N PHE A 90 25.04 6.89 10.89
CA PHE A 90 23.70 7.46 10.77
C PHE A 90 22.68 6.45 11.30
N THR A 91 22.13 6.73 12.47
CA THR A 91 20.92 6.09 12.97
C THR A 91 19.73 6.71 12.23
N ILE A 92 19.14 5.98 11.30
CA ILE A 92 17.94 6.39 10.57
C ILE A 92 16.72 5.87 11.34
N ASN A 93 15.85 6.77 11.79
CA ASN A 93 14.58 6.37 12.40
C ASN A 93 13.59 6.03 11.30
N ALA A 94 12.94 4.87 11.44
CA ALA A 94 11.77 4.50 10.65
C ALA A 94 10.57 5.33 11.09
N VAL A 95 9.91 6.02 10.15
CA VAL A 95 8.72 6.84 10.40
C VAL A 95 7.68 6.55 9.33
N SER A 96 6.40 6.70 9.69
CA SER A 96 5.31 6.70 8.71
C SER A 96 5.54 7.80 7.65
N ALA A 97 5.05 7.52 6.45
CA ALA A 97 5.44 8.22 5.23
C ALA A 97 4.21 8.82 4.55
N HIS A 98 3.61 9.82 5.19
CA HIS A 98 2.34 10.42 4.80
C HIS A 98 2.35 11.93 5.11
N THR A 99 1.37 12.71 4.64
CA THR A 99 1.35 14.16 4.89
C THR A 99 -0.03 14.80 4.73
N ILE A 100 -0.21 15.97 5.36
CA ILE A 100 -1.43 16.79 5.29
C ILE A 100 -1.05 18.28 5.20
N PHE A 101 -1.72 19.05 4.34
CA PHE A 101 -1.64 20.51 4.32
C PHE A 101 -2.48 21.09 5.47
N GLN A 102 -1.78 21.69 6.44
CA GLN A 102 -2.38 22.06 7.72
C GLN A 102 -2.41 23.56 8.02
N GLU A 103 -1.59 24.39 7.36
CA GLU A 103 -1.59 25.82 7.69
C GLU A 103 -1.23 26.71 6.48
N LEU A 104 -2.05 27.73 6.22
CA LEU A 104 -1.81 28.71 5.18
C LEU A 104 -1.29 30.02 5.79
N TYR A 105 -0.28 30.61 5.15
CA TYR A 105 0.22 31.95 5.45
C TYR A 105 -0.07 32.89 4.29
N VAL A 106 -0.38 34.14 4.57
CA VAL A 106 -0.59 35.22 3.58
C VAL A 106 0.42 36.33 3.88
N ASN A 107 1.32 36.60 2.93
CA ASN A 107 2.45 37.54 3.09
C ASN A 107 3.23 37.34 4.41
N GLY A 108 3.51 36.07 4.74
CA GLY A 108 4.22 35.67 5.96
C GLY A 108 3.36 35.60 7.24
N VAL A 109 2.09 36.02 7.20
CA VAL A 109 1.18 35.97 8.36
C VAL A 109 0.38 34.67 8.35
N SER A 110 0.58 33.82 9.37
CA SER A 110 -0.24 32.62 9.59
C SER A 110 -1.73 32.99 9.68
N GLN A 111 -2.58 32.18 9.05
CA GLN A 111 -4.03 32.28 9.16
C GLN A 111 -4.61 31.38 10.27
N GLY A 112 -3.75 30.70 11.02
CA GLY A 112 -4.08 29.71 12.04
C GLY A 112 -4.08 28.28 11.48
N ARG A 113 -3.52 27.36 12.25
CA ARG A 113 -3.49 25.92 11.93
C ARG A 113 -4.91 25.35 11.77
N LEU A 114 -5.11 24.55 10.72
CA LEU A 114 -6.36 23.98 10.18
C LEU A 114 -7.41 25.02 9.75
N ASN A 115 -7.15 26.32 9.92
CA ASN A 115 -8.14 27.36 9.68
C ASN A 115 -8.23 27.69 8.18
N GLY A 116 -9.45 27.68 7.64
CA GLY A 116 -9.71 27.93 6.23
C GLY A 116 -9.36 26.78 5.28
N ILE A 117 -9.01 25.58 5.79
CA ILE A 117 -8.62 24.41 4.99
C ILE A 117 -9.61 23.27 5.22
N ARG A 118 -9.92 22.51 4.18
CA ARG A 118 -10.69 21.25 4.24
C ARG A 118 -9.73 20.10 4.49
N VAL A 119 -9.45 19.86 5.77
CA VAL A 119 -8.42 18.92 6.22
C VAL A 119 -9.03 17.51 6.42
N PRO A 120 -8.41 16.43 5.91
CA PRO A 120 -8.81 15.05 6.23
C PRO A 120 -8.52 14.71 7.70
N GLU A 121 -9.13 13.64 8.22
CA GLU A 121 -8.80 13.08 9.54
C GLU A 121 -7.57 12.16 9.51
N TYR A 122 -7.27 11.60 8.33
CA TYR A 122 -6.12 10.72 8.07
C TYR A 122 -5.19 11.33 7.00
N ASP A 123 -3.95 10.88 6.99
CA ASP A 123 -2.85 11.35 6.13
C ASP A 123 -2.62 10.46 4.88
N GLY A 124 -3.48 9.46 4.66
CA GLY A 124 -3.42 8.54 3.53
C GLY A 124 -3.58 9.22 2.16
N PRO A 125 -3.00 8.67 1.08
CA PRO A 125 -3.10 9.26 -0.25
C PRO A 125 -4.40 8.86 -0.98
N ILE A 126 -4.78 9.67 -1.96
CA ILE A 126 -5.68 9.25 -3.04
C ILE A 126 -4.82 8.65 -4.16
N THR A 127 -5.18 7.47 -4.67
CA THR A 127 -4.43 6.76 -5.73
C THR A 127 -5.19 6.65 -7.05
N ASP A 128 -6.53 6.73 -7.03
CA ASP A 128 -7.37 6.77 -8.23
C ASP A 128 -7.59 8.22 -8.70
N VAL A 129 -7.01 8.58 -9.86
CA VAL A 129 -7.19 9.90 -10.48
C VAL A 129 -8.56 10.10 -11.15
N THR A 130 -9.39 9.05 -11.20
CA THR A 130 -10.76 9.11 -11.72
C THR A 130 -11.81 9.34 -10.63
N SER A 131 -11.47 9.16 -9.35
CA SER A 131 -12.33 9.46 -8.21
C SER A 131 -12.58 10.97 -8.04
N ASN A 132 -13.72 11.33 -7.45
CA ASN A 132 -13.99 12.71 -7.00
C ASN A 132 -13.09 13.13 -5.82
N ASP A 133 -12.48 12.19 -5.10
CA ASP A 133 -11.63 12.50 -3.93
C ASP A 133 -10.33 13.21 -4.36
N VAL A 134 -9.88 13.01 -5.61
CA VAL A 134 -8.71 13.72 -6.17
C VAL A 134 -8.91 15.24 -6.25
N ILE A 135 -10.13 15.74 -6.08
CA ILE A 135 -10.44 17.18 -6.19
C ILE A 135 -9.90 17.95 -4.98
N CYS A 136 -10.19 17.49 -3.76
CA CYS A 136 -9.95 18.24 -2.51
C CYS A 136 -9.70 17.31 -1.30
N ASN A 137 -9.19 16.10 -1.52
CA ASN A 137 -9.34 14.95 -0.62
C ASN A 137 -10.82 14.57 -0.42
N GLY A 138 -11.07 13.45 0.26
CA GLY A 138 -12.42 13.01 0.60
C GLY A 138 -12.56 11.49 0.68
N GLY A 139 -13.81 11.02 0.70
CA GLY A 139 -14.16 9.60 0.58
C GLY A 139 -13.49 8.73 1.64
N ILE A 140 -12.47 7.99 1.21
CA ILE A 140 -11.59 7.14 2.02
C ILE A 140 -10.89 7.92 3.16
N ASN A 141 -10.62 9.22 2.93
CA ASN A 141 -10.10 10.18 3.90
C ASN A 141 -11.22 11.15 4.31
N PRO A 142 -12.11 10.79 5.25
CA PRO A 142 -13.18 11.68 5.69
C PRO A 142 -12.61 12.98 6.29
N TYR A 143 -13.21 14.12 5.93
CA TYR A 143 -12.80 15.40 6.50
C TYR A 143 -12.99 15.44 8.02
N ARG A 144 -11.99 16.01 8.70
CA ARG A 144 -12.07 16.39 10.11
C ARG A 144 -13.30 17.26 10.36
N GLN A 145 -14.04 16.94 11.41
CA GLN A 145 -15.25 17.67 11.79
C GLN A 145 -15.03 18.57 13.02
N PRO A 146 -15.62 19.78 13.06
CA PRO A 146 -16.33 20.42 11.96
C PRO A 146 -15.37 20.89 10.85
N VAL A 147 -15.79 20.77 9.59
CA VAL A 147 -15.05 21.39 8.46
C VAL A 147 -14.97 22.90 8.69
N SER A 148 -13.79 23.49 8.48
CA SER A 148 -13.59 24.92 8.67
C SER A 148 -14.59 25.76 7.86
N THR A 149 -15.30 26.68 8.52
CA THR A 149 -16.19 27.66 7.88
C THR A 149 -15.50 29.00 7.58
N THR A 150 -14.18 29.10 7.80
CA THR A 150 -13.41 30.32 7.51
C THR A 150 -13.13 30.45 6.01
N VAL A 151 -13.26 31.67 5.50
CA VAL A 151 -12.79 32.07 4.15
C VAL A 151 -11.65 33.07 4.33
N ILE A 152 -10.45 32.70 3.89
CA ILE A 152 -9.21 33.47 4.07
C ILE A 152 -9.17 34.60 3.04
N LYS A 153 -8.98 35.84 3.50
CA LYS A 153 -8.92 37.01 2.62
C LYS A 153 -7.49 37.22 2.08
N VAL A 154 -7.32 37.14 0.76
CA VAL A 154 -6.00 37.18 0.11
C VAL A 154 -5.96 38.28 -0.97
N PRO A 155 -5.13 39.32 -0.84
CA PRO A 155 -4.92 40.27 -1.94
C PRO A 155 -4.29 39.59 -3.16
N GLY A 156 -4.76 39.90 -4.37
CA GLY A 156 -4.08 39.51 -5.62
C GLY A 156 -2.63 39.99 -5.62
N GLY A 157 -1.71 39.19 -6.13
CA GLY A 157 -0.27 39.43 -6.06
C GLY A 157 0.38 39.08 -4.71
N SER A 158 -0.38 38.66 -3.70
CA SER A 158 0.19 38.20 -2.42
C SER A 158 0.96 36.89 -2.59
N GLN A 159 2.06 36.76 -1.85
CA GLN A 159 2.67 35.47 -1.60
C GLN A 159 1.82 34.71 -0.59
N VAL A 160 1.46 33.47 -0.92
CA VAL A 160 0.91 32.51 0.03
C VAL A 160 1.91 31.40 0.28
N THR A 161 1.90 30.83 1.48
CA THR A 161 2.70 29.66 1.83
C THR A 161 1.79 28.59 2.39
N ALA A 162 1.78 27.41 1.78
CA ALA A 162 1.16 26.23 2.34
C ALA A 162 2.19 25.50 3.19
N GLN A 163 1.84 25.19 4.43
CA GLN A 163 2.64 24.39 5.35
C GLN A 163 2.03 23.00 5.52
N TRP A 164 2.84 22.01 5.17
CA TRP A 164 2.57 20.58 5.28
C TRP A 164 3.18 20.03 6.56
N HIS A 165 2.55 19.01 7.11
CA HIS A 165 3.00 18.27 8.28
C HIS A 165 2.60 16.80 8.13
N HIS A 166 3.39 15.89 8.68
CA HIS A 166 3.19 14.45 8.50
C HIS A 166 1.81 14.00 8.99
N THR A 167 1.47 14.28 10.26
CA THR A 167 0.17 13.94 10.86
C THR A 167 -0.52 15.16 11.48
N LEU A 168 -1.82 15.05 11.80
CA LEU A 168 -2.55 16.04 12.60
C LEU A 168 -2.03 16.24 14.04
N THR A 169 -1.00 15.51 14.46
CA THR A 169 -0.39 15.62 15.79
C THR A 169 1.14 15.75 15.76
N SER A 170 1.76 15.84 14.57
CA SER A 170 3.21 15.94 14.42
C SER A 170 3.76 17.15 15.17
N ASN A 171 4.91 16.95 15.80
CA ASN A 171 5.53 17.89 16.72
C ASN A 171 7.02 18.08 16.37
N THR A 172 7.67 19.04 17.03
CA THR A 172 9.10 19.34 16.83
C THR A 172 9.96 18.16 17.29
N GLY A 173 10.28 17.25 16.37
CA GLY A 173 11.03 16.01 16.66
C GLY A 173 10.59 14.81 15.83
N ASP A 174 9.45 14.88 15.15
CA ASP A 174 9.02 13.88 14.15
C ASP A 174 10.04 13.84 12.98
N PRO A 175 10.77 12.73 12.76
CA PRO A 175 11.86 12.68 11.78
C PRO A 175 11.40 12.72 10.32
N SER A 176 10.12 12.48 10.06
CA SER A 176 9.52 12.58 8.73
C SER A 176 8.43 13.65 8.66
N ASP A 177 8.45 14.64 9.56
CA ASP A 177 7.78 15.92 9.33
C ASP A 177 8.62 16.75 8.35
N PRO A 178 8.07 17.25 7.22
CA PRO A 178 6.65 17.28 6.84
C PRO A 178 6.13 16.05 6.10
N ILE A 179 7.02 15.26 5.50
CA ILE A 179 6.77 13.99 4.82
C ILE A 179 8.09 13.21 4.79
N ASP A 180 8.04 11.88 4.69
CA ASP A 180 9.23 11.04 4.63
C ASP A 180 10.09 11.32 3.38
N ALA A 181 11.40 11.23 3.54
CA ALA A 181 12.36 11.51 2.48
C ALA A 181 12.28 10.55 1.28
N SER A 182 11.65 9.38 1.40
CA SER A 182 11.35 8.46 0.28
C SER A 182 10.33 9.03 -0.71
N HIS A 183 9.47 9.97 -0.30
CA HIS A 183 8.31 10.43 -1.06
C HIS A 183 8.65 11.47 -2.15
N LYS A 184 9.63 11.14 -2.99
CA LYS A 184 10.07 11.98 -4.10
C LYS A 184 8.92 12.25 -5.08
N GLY A 185 8.80 13.50 -5.52
CA GLY A 185 7.82 13.89 -6.52
C GLY A 185 7.56 15.40 -6.58
N PRO A 186 6.59 15.85 -7.38
CA PRO A 186 6.25 17.25 -7.51
C PRO A 186 5.39 17.81 -6.37
N VAL A 187 5.39 19.13 -6.26
CA VAL A 187 4.43 19.93 -5.48
C VAL A 187 3.70 20.86 -6.45
N LEU A 188 2.38 20.95 -6.37
CA LEU A 188 1.54 21.70 -7.30
C LEU A 188 0.53 22.59 -6.55
N ALA A 189 0.08 23.67 -7.19
CA ALA A 189 -1.07 24.43 -6.71
C ALA A 189 -2.00 24.90 -7.84
N TYR A 190 -3.31 24.84 -7.57
CA TYR A 190 -4.38 25.16 -8.50
C TYR A 190 -5.42 26.07 -7.84
N LEU A 191 -6.03 26.94 -8.64
CA LEU A 191 -7.21 27.72 -8.24
C LEU A 191 -8.43 27.31 -9.07
N ALA A 192 -9.60 27.30 -8.43
CA ALA A 192 -10.89 27.29 -9.12
C ALA A 192 -11.77 28.41 -8.57
N LYS A 193 -12.37 29.21 -9.46
CA LYS A 193 -13.33 30.25 -9.05
C LYS A 193 -14.66 29.59 -8.70
N VAL A 194 -15.27 30.00 -7.59
CA VAL A 194 -16.51 29.41 -7.08
C VAL A 194 -17.55 30.47 -6.71
N PRO A 195 -18.86 30.16 -6.77
CA PRO A 195 -19.91 30.97 -6.17
C PRO A 195 -19.74 31.15 -4.65
N SER A 196 -19.26 30.11 -3.95
CA SER A 196 -18.76 30.25 -2.57
C SER A 196 -17.69 29.22 -2.24
N ALA A 197 -16.63 29.64 -1.56
CA ALA A 197 -15.57 28.79 -1.04
C ALA A 197 -16.05 27.86 0.10
N LEU A 198 -17.25 28.07 0.64
CA LEU A 198 -17.91 27.19 1.62
C LEU A 198 -18.86 26.15 0.98
N GLN A 199 -18.96 26.11 -0.36
CA GLN A 199 -19.85 25.15 -1.02
C GLN A 199 -19.37 23.70 -0.81
N LYS A 200 -20.28 22.79 -0.52
CA LYS A 200 -19.95 21.38 -0.26
C LYS A 200 -19.53 20.64 -1.54
N ASP A 201 -20.28 20.81 -2.62
CA ASP A 201 -19.98 20.21 -3.91
C ASP A 201 -18.80 20.91 -4.59
N VAL A 202 -17.77 20.15 -4.94
CA VAL A 202 -16.56 20.62 -5.62
C VAL A 202 -16.40 20.01 -7.02
N THR A 203 -17.38 19.24 -7.48
CA THR A 203 -17.38 18.61 -8.81
C THR A 203 -17.62 19.64 -9.92
N GLY A 204 -17.21 19.32 -11.15
CA GLY A 204 -17.44 20.16 -12.33
C GLY A 204 -16.68 21.50 -12.37
N LEU A 205 -15.92 21.84 -11.32
CA LEU A 205 -15.15 23.07 -11.22
C LEU A 205 -14.07 23.20 -12.31
N LYS A 206 -13.70 24.46 -12.58
CA LYS A 206 -12.74 24.86 -13.61
C LYS A 206 -11.45 25.32 -12.95
N TRP A 207 -10.51 24.37 -12.86
CA TRP A 207 -9.22 24.51 -12.21
C TRP A 207 -8.18 25.03 -13.19
N PHE A 208 -7.31 25.93 -12.75
CA PHE A 208 -6.11 26.35 -13.47
C PHE A 208 -4.91 26.29 -12.53
N LYS A 209 -3.78 25.79 -13.04
CA LYS A 209 -2.54 25.64 -12.28
C LYS A 209 -1.88 27.01 -12.09
N ILE A 210 -1.49 27.36 -10.87
CA ILE A 210 -0.77 28.61 -10.55
C ILE A 210 0.67 28.38 -10.08
N TYR A 211 1.02 27.14 -9.71
CA TYR A 211 2.35 26.77 -9.28
C TYR A 211 2.64 25.30 -9.61
N GLN A 212 3.90 25.00 -9.89
CA GLN A 212 4.44 23.65 -9.84
C GLN A 212 5.92 23.69 -9.52
N ASP A 213 6.39 22.67 -8.81
CA ASP A 213 7.79 22.37 -8.59
C ASP A 213 8.01 20.86 -8.75
N GLY A 214 9.03 20.44 -9.47
CA GLY A 214 9.22 19.04 -9.90
C GLY A 214 10.66 18.57 -9.73
N LEU A 215 11.14 17.72 -10.64
CA LEU A 215 12.56 17.35 -10.67
C LEU A 215 13.40 18.49 -11.28
N ASP A 216 14.36 19.02 -10.53
CA ASP A 216 15.27 20.06 -11.00
C ASP A 216 16.55 19.49 -11.65
N SER A 217 17.38 20.38 -12.21
CA SER A 217 18.64 20.00 -12.87
C SER A 217 19.73 19.46 -11.94
N SER A 218 19.58 19.61 -10.62
CA SER A 218 20.48 19.04 -9.61
C SER A 218 20.05 17.63 -9.18
N GLY A 219 18.84 17.21 -9.57
CA GLY A 219 18.24 15.93 -9.17
C GLY A 219 17.37 16.03 -7.92
N GLN A 220 17.09 17.24 -7.41
CA GLN A 220 16.18 17.44 -6.28
C GLN A 220 14.74 17.59 -6.76
N TRP A 221 13.83 16.93 -6.06
CA TRP A 221 12.38 17.01 -6.26
C TRP A 221 11.75 18.18 -5.50
N GLY A 222 10.51 18.56 -5.88
CA GLY A 222 9.76 19.58 -5.15
C GLY A 222 9.55 19.18 -3.68
N VAL A 223 9.34 17.89 -3.42
CA VAL A 223 9.27 17.34 -2.05
C VAL A 223 10.60 17.45 -1.31
N ASP A 224 11.76 17.30 -1.97
CA ASP A 224 13.06 17.50 -1.31
C ASP A 224 13.21 18.93 -0.81
N ARG A 225 12.74 19.91 -1.60
CA ARG A 225 12.74 21.33 -1.22
C ARG A 225 11.68 21.63 -0.15
N LEU A 226 10.53 20.94 -0.17
CA LEU A 226 9.52 21.04 0.88
C LEU A 226 10.07 20.59 2.25
N ILE A 227 10.77 19.46 2.29
CA ILE A 227 11.42 18.92 3.51
C ILE A 227 12.50 19.89 3.99
N GLN A 228 13.38 20.36 3.10
CA GLN A 228 14.41 21.37 3.43
C GLN A 228 13.80 22.67 4.01
N ASN A 229 12.61 23.05 3.54
CA ASN A 229 11.87 24.23 4.00
C ASN A 229 10.89 23.95 5.15
N GLN A 230 11.03 22.84 5.88
CA GLN A 230 10.21 22.51 7.06
C GLN A 230 8.70 22.51 6.75
N GLY A 231 8.31 21.87 5.64
CA GLY A 231 6.93 21.76 5.19
C GLY A 231 6.41 22.95 4.41
N LYS A 232 7.19 24.02 4.22
CA LYS A 232 6.72 25.26 3.61
C LYS A 232 7.00 25.33 2.12
N VAL A 233 5.93 25.45 1.33
CA VAL A 233 5.98 25.77 -0.10
C VAL A 233 5.28 27.10 -0.36
N SER A 234 5.97 28.03 -1.02
CA SER A 234 5.49 29.40 -1.24
C SER A 234 5.29 29.71 -2.73
N PHE A 235 4.17 30.36 -3.06
CA PHE A 235 3.83 30.77 -4.42
C PHE A 235 2.95 32.02 -4.40
N THR A 236 2.80 32.68 -5.55
CA THR A 236 2.08 33.96 -5.65
C THR A 236 0.67 33.74 -6.20
N ILE A 237 -0.34 34.32 -5.54
CA ILE A 237 -1.69 34.39 -6.11
C ILE A 237 -1.69 35.40 -7.27
N PRO A 238 -2.13 35.04 -8.48
CA PRO A 238 -2.17 35.97 -9.61
C PRO A 238 -2.96 37.25 -9.26
N ASP A 239 -2.45 38.42 -9.65
CA ASP A 239 -3.10 39.71 -9.47
C ASP A 239 -4.13 40.01 -10.57
N CYS A 240 -3.90 39.52 -11.79
CA CYS A 240 -4.76 39.78 -12.94
C CYS A 240 -6.12 39.06 -12.93
N ILE A 241 -6.33 38.05 -12.09
CA ILE A 241 -7.58 37.27 -12.05
C ILE A 241 -8.71 37.99 -11.29
N PRO A 242 -10.00 37.75 -11.62
CA PRO A 242 -11.14 38.35 -10.93
C PRO A 242 -11.13 38.19 -9.40
N ALA A 243 -11.44 39.26 -8.68
CA ALA A 243 -11.75 39.18 -7.25
C ALA A 243 -12.98 38.28 -6.97
N GLY A 244 -13.14 37.82 -5.73
CA GLY A 244 -14.24 36.95 -5.28
C GLY A 244 -13.74 35.64 -4.66
N GLU A 245 -14.64 34.69 -4.45
CA GLU A 245 -14.32 33.43 -3.78
C GLU A 245 -13.69 32.38 -4.72
N TYR A 246 -12.76 31.61 -4.17
CA TYR A 246 -11.95 30.58 -4.82
C TYR A 246 -11.69 29.40 -3.88
N LEU A 247 -11.49 28.21 -4.45
CA LEU A 247 -10.77 27.13 -3.79
C LEU A 247 -9.32 27.10 -4.28
N LEU A 248 -8.38 26.95 -3.35
CA LEU A 248 -6.96 26.72 -3.60
C LEU A 248 -6.64 25.26 -3.25
N ARG A 249 -6.42 24.43 -4.26
CA ARG A 249 -5.96 23.04 -4.13
C ARG A 249 -4.43 23.04 -4.15
N VAL A 250 -3.81 22.58 -3.07
CA VAL A 250 -2.35 22.38 -3.01
C VAL A 250 -2.10 20.88 -2.93
N GLU A 251 -1.11 20.37 -3.66
CA GLU A 251 -0.91 18.94 -3.85
C GLU A 251 0.57 18.54 -3.79
N LEU A 252 0.84 17.36 -3.21
CA LEU A 252 2.03 16.56 -3.46
C LEU A 252 1.64 15.29 -4.23
N ILE A 253 2.52 14.80 -5.09
CA ILE A 253 2.40 13.47 -5.68
C ILE A 253 3.66 12.68 -5.34
N ALA A 254 3.59 11.64 -4.52
CA ALA A 254 4.73 10.78 -4.23
C ALA A 254 4.84 9.65 -5.27
N LEU A 255 6.06 9.45 -5.80
CA LEU A 255 6.32 8.60 -6.96
C LEU A 255 7.14 7.34 -6.65
N HIS A 256 7.36 7.03 -5.36
CA HIS A 256 8.19 5.90 -4.95
C HIS A 256 7.60 4.53 -5.37
N ALA A 257 6.26 4.45 -5.45
CA ALA A 257 5.48 3.29 -5.91
C ALA A 257 4.75 3.54 -7.26
N ALA A 258 5.13 4.58 -8.01
CA ALA A 258 4.43 5.01 -9.22
C ALA A 258 4.83 4.28 -10.51
N GLN A 259 5.56 3.16 -10.43
CA GLN A 259 6.06 2.44 -11.62
C GLN A 259 4.92 1.99 -12.55
N THR A 260 3.74 1.74 -11.99
CA THR A 260 2.47 1.51 -12.69
C THR A 260 1.32 2.27 -12.03
N TYR A 261 0.17 2.30 -12.70
CA TYR A 261 -1.06 2.90 -12.18
C TYR A 261 -2.12 1.82 -11.90
N PRO A 262 -2.83 1.87 -10.75
CA PRO A 262 -2.60 2.79 -9.61
C PRO A 262 -1.24 2.54 -8.94
N GLY A 263 -0.70 3.55 -8.25
CA GLY A 263 0.61 3.46 -7.59
C GLY A 263 1.20 4.80 -7.17
N ALA A 264 1.02 5.85 -7.98
CA ALA A 264 1.27 7.22 -7.53
C ALA A 264 0.32 7.59 -6.37
N GLN A 265 0.87 8.26 -5.37
CA GLN A 265 0.17 8.62 -4.14
C GLN A 265 -0.04 10.14 -4.10
N LEU A 266 -1.29 10.59 -4.25
CA LEU A 266 -1.64 12.00 -4.36
C LEU A 266 -2.20 12.50 -3.01
N TYR A 267 -1.57 13.52 -2.44
CA TYR A 267 -2.01 14.19 -1.20
C TYR A 267 -2.45 15.60 -1.57
N MET A 268 -3.71 15.96 -1.36
CA MET A 268 -4.20 17.30 -1.70
C MET A 268 -5.32 17.79 -0.79
N GLU A 269 -5.20 19.02 -0.27
CA GLU A 269 -6.29 19.69 0.45
C GLU A 269 -6.68 21.00 -0.23
N CYS A 270 -7.93 21.42 0.00
CA CYS A 270 -8.48 22.67 -0.51
C CYS A 270 -8.61 23.73 0.59
N ALA A 271 -7.89 24.84 0.41
CA ALA A 271 -8.08 26.08 1.17
C ALA A 271 -9.18 26.96 0.56
N GLN A 272 -9.88 27.70 1.41
CA GLN A 272 -11.08 28.47 1.08
C GLN A 272 -10.71 29.96 1.06
N LEU A 273 -10.66 30.58 -0.12
CA LEU A 273 -10.12 31.92 -0.29
C LEU A 273 -11.15 32.93 -0.78
N GLN A 274 -11.01 34.18 -0.32
CA GLN A 274 -11.63 35.38 -0.86
C GLN A 274 -10.52 36.26 -1.44
N ILE A 275 -10.34 36.22 -2.76
CA ILE A 275 -9.33 37.02 -3.46
C ILE A 275 -9.83 38.46 -3.58
N THR A 276 -8.99 39.46 -3.27
CA THR A 276 -9.33 40.89 -3.31
C THR A 276 -8.33 41.71 -4.10
N GLY A 277 -8.77 42.81 -4.73
CA GLY A 277 -7.88 43.67 -5.53
C GLY A 277 -7.39 43.04 -6.84
N GLY A 278 -8.10 42.02 -7.34
CA GLY A 278 -7.78 41.34 -8.59
C GLY A 278 -8.19 42.11 -9.86
N GLY A 279 -7.70 41.63 -11.00
CA GLY A 279 -8.00 42.16 -12.34
C GLY A 279 -9.23 41.52 -13.01
N ASN A 280 -9.22 41.46 -14.35
CA ASN A 280 -10.33 40.96 -15.18
C ASN A 280 -9.95 39.77 -16.09
N THR A 281 -8.76 39.19 -15.93
CA THR A 281 -8.25 38.10 -16.77
C THR A 281 -8.86 36.76 -16.36
N SER A 282 -9.77 36.23 -17.18
CA SER A 282 -10.23 34.85 -17.03
C SER A 282 -9.19 33.86 -17.58
N PRO A 283 -8.72 32.86 -16.79
CA PRO A 283 -7.83 31.83 -17.29
C PRO A 283 -8.48 31.00 -18.41
N ALA A 284 -7.87 30.96 -19.60
CA ALA A 284 -8.42 30.23 -20.75
C ALA A 284 -8.23 28.71 -20.64
N ASN A 285 -7.04 28.28 -20.18
CA ASN A 285 -6.69 26.87 -20.06
C ASN A 285 -7.13 26.32 -18.69
N THR A 286 -8.43 26.08 -18.54
CA THR A 286 -8.96 25.39 -17.36
C THR A 286 -9.17 23.90 -17.62
N VAL A 287 -9.02 23.11 -16.57
CA VAL A 287 -9.23 21.66 -16.54
C VAL A 287 -10.24 21.31 -15.45
N SER A 288 -10.65 20.04 -15.38
CA SER A 288 -11.52 19.53 -14.32
C SER A 288 -10.83 18.41 -13.56
N PHE A 289 -11.08 18.31 -12.27
CA PHE A 289 -10.75 17.15 -11.46
C PHE A 289 -12.08 16.43 -11.12
N PRO A 290 -12.16 15.10 -11.23
CA PRO A 290 -11.24 14.22 -11.97
C PRO A 290 -11.16 14.58 -13.47
N GLY A 291 -10.14 14.06 -14.16
CA GLY A 291 -9.96 14.18 -15.62
C GLY A 291 -8.79 15.05 -16.12
N ALA A 292 -8.18 15.88 -15.27
CA ALA A 292 -6.96 16.63 -15.60
C ALA A 292 -5.70 15.76 -15.57
N TYR A 293 -5.78 14.61 -14.89
CA TYR A 293 -4.76 13.58 -14.82
C TYR A 293 -5.31 12.29 -15.43
N SER A 294 -4.44 11.53 -16.08
CA SER A 294 -4.67 10.15 -16.49
C SER A 294 -3.68 9.23 -15.78
N GLY A 295 -4.10 7.99 -15.49
CA GLY A 295 -3.18 6.96 -14.99
C GLY A 295 -2.00 6.69 -15.94
N SER A 296 -2.19 6.93 -17.25
CA SER A 296 -1.15 6.81 -18.28
C SER A 296 -0.30 8.07 -18.48
N ASP A 297 -0.53 9.15 -17.74
CA ASP A 297 0.33 10.34 -17.81
C ASP A 297 1.76 9.96 -17.36
N PRO A 298 2.81 10.41 -18.06
CA PRO A 298 4.21 10.11 -17.69
C PRO A 298 4.67 10.78 -16.38
N GLY A 299 3.79 11.60 -15.77
CA GLY A 299 3.96 12.16 -14.44
C GLY A 299 3.23 11.38 -13.33
N ILE A 300 2.33 10.46 -13.70
CA ILE A 300 1.51 9.63 -12.80
C ILE A 300 2.00 8.18 -12.85
N SER A 301 2.17 7.59 -14.03
CA SER A 301 2.96 6.36 -14.21
C SER A 301 4.42 6.75 -14.44
N TYR A 302 5.25 6.67 -13.39
CA TYR A 302 6.64 7.10 -13.39
C TYR A 302 7.55 6.18 -12.55
N ASN A 303 8.60 5.64 -13.15
CA ASN A 303 9.59 4.85 -12.43
C ASN A 303 10.74 5.72 -11.90
N LEU A 304 10.61 6.10 -10.62
CA LEU A 304 11.59 6.90 -9.88
C LEU A 304 13.03 6.34 -9.90
N TYR A 305 13.20 5.02 -10.01
CA TYR A 305 14.49 4.35 -9.85
C TYR A 305 15.25 4.14 -11.17
N ASN A 306 14.65 4.45 -12.32
CA ASN A 306 15.28 4.32 -13.64
C ASN A 306 16.35 5.41 -13.95
N GLY A 307 16.75 6.22 -12.97
CA GLY A 307 17.81 7.23 -13.12
C GLY A 307 17.47 8.38 -14.08
N GLN A 308 16.18 8.60 -14.35
CA GLN A 308 15.70 9.66 -15.24
C GLN A 308 16.03 11.04 -14.66
N LYS A 309 16.62 11.92 -15.49
CA LYS A 309 16.98 13.31 -15.11
C LYS A 309 15.95 14.35 -15.52
N SER A 310 14.77 13.91 -15.94
CA SER A 310 13.67 14.76 -16.36
C SER A 310 12.34 14.14 -15.93
N TYR A 311 11.40 14.99 -15.54
CA TYR A 311 10.07 14.62 -15.10
C TYR A 311 9.04 15.53 -15.76
N THR A 312 7.96 14.95 -16.27
CA THR A 312 6.84 15.70 -16.85
C THR A 312 5.76 15.84 -15.79
N ILE A 313 5.63 17.05 -15.23
CA ILE A 313 4.62 17.35 -14.21
C ILE A 313 3.22 17.22 -14.85
N PRO A 314 2.27 16.47 -14.24
CA PRO A 314 0.97 16.18 -14.84
C PRO A 314 0.04 17.41 -14.85
N GLY A 315 -1.03 17.34 -15.65
CA GLY A 315 -2.00 18.43 -15.82
C GLY A 315 -1.52 19.61 -16.68
N PRO A 316 -2.27 20.74 -16.69
CA PRO A 316 -2.02 21.87 -17.58
C PRO A 316 -0.73 22.63 -17.24
N SER A 317 -0.29 23.52 -18.14
CA SER A 317 0.78 24.47 -17.85
C SER A 317 0.37 25.48 -16.77
N VAL A 318 1.36 26.06 -16.08
CA VAL A 318 1.15 27.14 -15.11
C VAL A 318 0.58 28.38 -15.83
N PHE A 319 -0.48 28.95 -15.26
CA PHE A 319 -1.09 30.20 -15.68
C PHE A 319 -0.20 31.39 -15.27
N THR A 320 0.00 32.34 -16.20
CA THR A 320 0.75 33.57 -15.97
C THR A 320 -0.02 34.78 -16.47
N CYS A 321 -0.07 35.85 -15.68
CA CYS A 321 -0.62 37.13 -16.10
C CYS A 321 0.17 37.70 -17.30
N GLY A 322 -0.50 37.89 -18.45
CA GLY A 322 0.08 38.46 -19.67
C GLY A 322 0.25 37.50 -20.85
N GLY A 323 -0.10 36.22 -20.73
CA GLY A 323 0.11 35.21 -21.78
C GLY A 323 -1.04 34.99 -22.76
N SER A 324 -1.07 35.72 -23.89
CA SER A 324 -1.48 35.09 -25.15
C SER A 324 -0.32 34.20 -25.62
N GLY A 325 -0.61 32.96 -26.03
CA GLY A 325 0.36 31.87 -25.96
C GLY A 325 1.68 32.04 -26.75
N SER A 326 2.81 31.84 -26.07
CA SER A 326 4.03 31.20 -26.60
C SER A 326 5.05 30.95 -25.46
N ASN A 327 5.68 29.77 -25.44
CA ASN A 327 6.79 29.39 -24.55
C ASN A 327 8.10 30.06 -25.06
N PRO A 328 9.15 30.37 -24.25
CA PRO A 328 9.72 29.48 -23.24
C PRO A 328 9.90 30.05 -21.80
N GLN A 329 9.92 29.11 -20.86
CA GLN A 329 10.32 29.20 -19.45
C GLN A 329 11.61 30.01 -19.15
N PRO A 330 11.60 30.91 -18.15
CA PRO A 330 12.79 31.35 -17.42
C PRO A 330 13.00 30.54 -16.13
N SER A 331 14.22 30.05 -15.91
CA SER A 331 14.66 29.47 -14.64
C SER A 331 14.86 30.57 -13.58
N VAL A 332 14.38 30.34 -12.36
CA VAL A 332 14.74 31.21 -11.21
C VAL A 332 16.20 30.96 -10.83
N SER A 333 17.02 32.00 -10.85
CA SER A 333 18.40 31.96 -10.38
C SER A 333 18.70 33.19 -9.52
N SER A 334 19.58 33.01 -8.53
CA SER A 334 19.72 33.91 -7.37
C SER A 334 20.40 35.24 -7.69
N THR A 335 20.03 36.26 -6.92
CA THR A 335 20.42 37.66 -7.12
C THR A 335 21.91 37.92 -6.89
N THR A 336 22.63 38.36 -7.93
CA THR A 336 23.82 39.24 -7.77
C THR A 336 23.85 40.34 -8.86
N ARG A 337 24.53 41.45 -8.55
CA ARG A 337 24.37 42.77 -9.17
C ARG A 337 25.12 42.92 -10.51
N ALA A 338 24.52 43.65 -11.47
CA ALA A 338 25.06 43.94 -12.81
C ALA A 338 26.31 44.87 -12.80
N PRO A 339 26.99 45.06 -13.96
CA PRO A 339 26.56 46.15 -14.86
C PRO A 339 26.64 45.90 -16.39
N VAL A 340 25.61 46.37 -17.10
CA VAL A 340 25.58 47.17 -18.35
C VAL A 340 26.68 46.98 -19.42
N SER A 341 26.28 46.60 -20.65
CA SER A 341 26.63 47.36 -21.88
C SER A 341 25.77 47.06 -23.14
N THR A 342 24.92 48.02 -23.50
CA THR A 342 24.70 48.60 -24.85
C THR A 342 25.01 47.83 -26.16
N THR A 343 23.93 47.50 -26.90
CA THR A 343 23.59 48.10 -28.23
C THR A 343 23.77 47.31 -29.56
N THR A 344 22.74 47.48 -30.40
CA THR A 344 22.61 47.29 -31.88
C THR A 344 22.41 45.92 -32.51
N SER A 345 21.23 45.79 -33.12
CA SER A 345 20.92 44.94 -34.26
C SER A 345 21.47 45.50 -35.58
N ARG A 346 21.69 44.63 -36.58
CA ARG A 346 21.50 44.95 -38.02
C ARG A 346 21.39 43.67 -38.87
N THR A 347 20.49 43.73 -39.84
CA THR A 347 20.23 42.72 -40.88
C THR A 347 21.10 42.97 -42.12
N SER A 348 21.49 41.92 -42.84
CA SER A 348 21.59 41.89 -44.32
C SER A 348 21.95 40.47 -44.83
N ALA A 349 21.74 40.24 -46.13
CA ALA A 349 21.61 38.90 -46.73
C ALA A 349 22.90 38.33 -47.39
N ALA A 350 22.77 37.11 -47.91
CA ALA A 350 23.81 36.27 -48.50
C ALA A 350 24.49 36.81 -49.77
N PRO A 351 25.54 36.13 -50.25
CA PRO A 351 25.37 35.42 -51.52
C PRO A 351 25.84 33.95 -51.52
N THR A 352 25.36 33.24 -52.55
CA THR A 352 25.44 31.78 -52.78
C THR A 352 26.74 31.33 -53.48
N THR A 353 27.27 30.14 -53.15
CA THR A 353 27.84 29.19 -54.14
C THR A 353 27.78 27.74 -53.62
N THR A 354 27.90 26.76 -54.53
CA THR A 354 27.42 25.38 -54.38
C THR A 354 28.50 24.30 -54.26
N ALA A 355 28.35 23.39 -53.29
CA ALA A 355 28.71 21.95 -53.28
C ALA A 355 28.20 21.35 -51.94
N GLY A 356 27.84 20.07 -51.77
CA GLY A 356 27.80 18.95 -52.71
C GLY A 356 27.93 17.60 -52.00
N GLY A 357 26.85 17.09 -51.36
CA GLY A 357 26.71 15.66 -51.03
C GLY A 357 26.55 15.24 -49.55
N SER A 358 25.55 14.38 -49.33
CA SER A 358 25.28 13.52 -48.15
C SER A 358 24.63 14.19 -46.92
N GLY A 359 23.29 14.16 -46.88
CA GLY A 359 22.47 14.78 -45.83
C GLY A 359 21.78 13.78 -44.89
N THR A 360 21.68 14.17 -43.62
CA THR A 360 20.76 13.59 -42.62
C THR A 360 19.30 13.96 -42.91
N VAL A 361 18.37 13.05 -42.65
CA VAL A 361 16.93 13.28 -42.83
C VAL A 361 16.37 14.17 -41.70
N PRO A 362 15.53 15.19 -41.98
CA PRO A 362 14.88 15.99 -40.94
C PRO A 362 13.86 15.19 -40.12
N GLN A 363 13.54 15.70 -38.93
CA GLN A 363 12.46 15.18 -38.09
C GLN A 363 11.13 15.18 -38.86
N TYR A 364 10.39 14.07 -38.78
CA TYR A 364 9.18 13.72 -39.57
C TYR A 364 9.39 13.25 -41.02
N GLY A 365 10.61 12.86 -41.43
CA GLY A 365 10.83 12.13 -42.69
C GLY A 365 10.27 10.70 -42.68
N GLN A 366 9.65 10.26 -43.78
CA GLN A 366 9.13 8.90 -43.94
C GLN A 366 10.26 7.87 -44.08
N CYS A 367 10.18 6.77 -43.32
CA CYS A 367 11.06 5.61 -43.45
C CYS A 367 10.23 4.34 -43.75
N GLY A 368 10.43 3.77 -44.94
CA GLY A 368 9.77 2.53 -45.37
C GLY A 368 8.57 2.71 -46.31
N GLY A 369 8.43 1.73 -47.22
CA GLY A 369 7.40 1.67 -48.26
C GLY A 369 7.87 0.81 -49.44
N SER A 370 6.94 0.21 -50.18
CA SER A 370 7.25 -0.68 -51.32
C SER A 370 8.01 0.07 -52.41
N GLY A 371 9.31 -0.22 -52.57
CA GLY A 371 10.20 0.40 -53.57
C GLY A 371 11.45 1.10 -53.01
N TYR A 372 11.69 1.08 -51.70
CA TYR A 372 12.85 1.74 -51.09
C TYR A 372 14.13 0.86 -51.13
N ASN A 373 15.19 1.33 -51.80
CA ASN A 373 16.47 0.64 -51.99
C ASN A 373 17.64 1.30 -51.22
N GLY A 374 17.45 1.64 -49.94
CA GLY A 374 18.52 2.15 -49.06
C GLY A 374 19.34 1.03 -48.38
N PRO A 375 20.56 1.31 -47.89
CA PRO A 375 21.44 0.29 -47.30
C PRO A 375 20.93 -0.20 -45.95
N MET A 376 20.74 -1.51 -45.80
CA MET A 376 20.40 -2.15 -44.53
C MET A 376 21.65 -2.30 -43.65
N ALA A 377 21.75 -1.48 -42.60
CA ALA A 377 22.69 -1.73 -41.51
C ALA A 377 22.13 -2.82 -40.59
N ALA A 378 22.84 -3.95 -40.47
CA ALA A 378 22.43 -5.07 -39.65
C ALA A 378 22.57 -4.74 -38.15
N PHE A 379 21.46 -4.35 -37.52
CA PHE A 379 21.35 -4.37 -36.06
C PHE A 379 20.92 -5.77 -35.59
N ALA A 380 21.73 -6.37 -34.72
CA ALA A 380 21.39 -7.62 -34.08
C ALA A 380 20.12 -7.45 -33.24
N ALA A 381 19.15 -8.35 -33.42
CA ALA A 381 17.88 -8.32 -32.70
C ALA A 381 18.08 -8.62 -31.20
N SER A 382 18.33 -7.57 -30.42
CA SER A 382 18.09 -7.59 -28.98
C SER A 382 16.59 -7.43 -28.76
N ALA A 383 15.87 -8.56 -28.74
CA ALA A 383 14.48 -8.57 -28.30
C ALA A 383 14.46 -8.23 -26.79
N LEU A 384 14.25 -6.95 -26.46
CA LEU A 384 13.92 -6.57 -25.09
C LEU A 384 12.55 -7.16 -24.77
N LEU A 385 12.55 -8.20 -23.96
CA LEU A 385 11.39 -8.60 -23.17
C LEU A 385 11.03 -7.44 -22.25
N LEU A 386 10.01 -6.67 -22.64
CA LEU A 386 9.32 -5.74 -21.76
C LEU A 386 8.54 -6.56 -20.72
N ALA A 387 9.21 -6.92 -19.63
CA ALA A 387 8.54 -7.41 -18.44
C ALA A 387 7.86 -6.20 -17.77
N ASN A 388 6.54 -6.10 -17.97
CA ASN A 388 5.72 -5.17 -17.21
C ASN A 388 5.69 -5.65 -15.75
N SER A 389 6.41 -4.97 -14.86
CA SER A 389 6.22 -5.11 -13.42
C SER A 389 5.05 -4.22 -13.01
N VAL A 390 3.84 -4.77 -13.13
CA VAL A 390 2.62 -4.19 -12.55
C VAL A 390 2.71 -4.37 -11.05
N ALA A 391 2.65 -3.31 -10.26
CA ALA A 391 2.57 -3.42 -8.80
C ALA A 391 1.21 -4.05 -8.44
N ALA A 392 1.19 -5.38 -8.37
CA ALA A 392 -0.02 -6.16 -8.22
C ALA A 392 -0.08 -6.81 -6.84
N HIS A 393 -1.17 -6.52 -6.17
CA HIS A 393 -1.52 -7.11 -4.89
C HIS A 393 -2.22 -8.47 -5.11
N THR A 394 -2.98 -8.97 -4.13
CA THR A 394 -3.58 -10.29 -4.23
C THR A 394 -4.76 -10.50 -3.27
N ILE A 395 -5.66 -11.42 -3.63
CA ILE A 395 -6.87 -11.77 -2.89
C ILE A 395 -7.00 -13.30 -2.80
N PHE A 396 -7.20 -13.86 -1.59
CA PHE A 396 -7.54 -15.27 -1.42
C PHE A 396 -9.01 -15.50 -1.77
N GLN A 397 -9.25 -16.17 -2.90
CA GLN A 397 -10.58 -16.22 -3.51
C GLN A 397 -11.17 -17.62 -3.72
N THR A 398 -10.38 -18.69 -3.63
CA THR A 398 -10.90 -20.07 -3.75
C THR A 398 -10.23 -21.02 -2.75
N LEU A 399 -11.04 -21.70 -1.92
CA LEU A 399 -10.57 -22.77 -1.04
C LEU A 399 -10.77 -24.13 -1.73
N TRP A 400 -9.76 -24.99 -1.63
CA TRP A 400 -9.85 -26.39 -2.06
C TRP A 400 -9.74 -27.32 -0.84
N VAL A 401 -10.45 -28.45 -0.87
CA VAL A 401 -10.42 -29.48 0.18
C VAL A 401 -10.08 -30.81 -0.48
N ASN A 402 -8.96 -31.43 -0.09
CA ASN A 402 -8.43 -32.67 -0.68
C ASN A 402 -8.39 -32.65 -2.23
N GLY A 403 -7.96 -31.53 -2.81
CA GLY A 403 -7.89 -31.34 -4.27
C GLY A 403 -9.23 -31.00 -4.97
N VAL A 404 -10.32 -30.80 -4.23
CA VAL A 404 -11.63 -30.40 -4.77
C VAL A 404 -11.92 -28.93 -4.47
N SER A 405 -12.05 -28.09 -5.50
CA SER A 405 -12.45 -26.69 -5.35
C SER A 405 -13.83 -26.59 -4.70
N GLN A 406 -13.98 -25.67 -3.75
CA GLN A 406 -15.26 -25.38 -3.11
C GLN A 406 -16.04 -24.28 -3.84
N GLY A 407 -15.51 -23.76 -4.96
CA GLY A 407 -16.09 -22.67 -5.74
C GLY A 407 -15.42 -21.33 -5.44
N HIS A 408 -15.32 -20.50 -6.48
CA HIS A 408 -14.80 -19.13 -6.41
C HIS A 408 -15.70 -18.26 -5.52
N LEU A 409 -15.09 -17.44 -4.65
CA LEU A 409 -15.68 -16.61 -3.59
C LEU A 409 -16.51 -17.38 -2.53
N ASN A 410 -16.65 -18.70 -2.67
CA ASN A 410 -17.58 -19.47 -1.86
C ASN A 410 -17.00 -19.77 -0.47
N GLY A 411 -17.73 -19.43 0.58
CA GLY A 411 -17.33 -19.65 1.97
C GLY A 411 -16.16 -18.79 2.45
N ILE A 412 -15.76 -17.74 1.72
CA ILE A 412 -14.66 -16.84 2.08
C ILE A 412 -15.21 -15.42 2.25
N ARG A 413 -14.64 -14.67 3.20
CA ARG A 413 -14.86 -13.22 3.37
C ARG A 413 -13.92 -12.47 2.45
N VAL A 414 -14.28 -12.41 1.18
CA VAL A 414 -13.50 -11.76 0.12
C VAL A 414 -13.80 -10.26 0.08
N VAL A 415 -12.83 -9.45 -0.36
CA VAL A 415 -12.94 -7.99 -0.55
C VAL A 415 -12.99 -7.61 -2.03
N ASP A 416 -13.62 -6.49 -2.35
CA ASP A 416 -13.70 -5.96 -3.73
C ASP A 416 -12.44 -5.17 -4.15
N TYR A 417 -11.57 -4.84 -3.18
CA TYR A 417 -10.33 -4.10 -3.40
C TYR A 417 -9.15 -4.91 -2.86
N ASP A 418 -8.10 -5.05 -3.67
CA ASP A 418 -6.90 -5.84 -3.42
C ASP A 418 -5.86 -5.10 -2.54
N GLY A 419 -6.17 -3.92 -2.02
CA GLY A 419 -5.26 -3.09 -1.24
C GLY A 419 -4.76 -3.76 0.06
N PRO A 420 -3.56 -3.42 0.54
CA PRO A 420 -3.00 -4.00 1.77
C PRO A 420 -3.54 -3.35 3.05
N ILE A 421 -3.61 -4.14 4.12
CA ILE A 421 -3.62 -3.62 5.49
C ILE A 421 -2.16 -3.46 5.95
N THR A 422 -1.78 -2.28 6.44
CA THR A 422 -0.38 -1.99 6.86
C THR A 422 -0.21 -1.78 8.36
N ASP A 423 -1.28 -1.42 9.07
CA ASP A 423 -1.29 -1.31 10.54
C ASP A 423 -1.71 -2.64 11.20
N VAL A 424 -0.76 -3.30 11.87
CA VAL A 424 -1.02 -4.55 12.60
C VAL A 424 -1.83 -4.36 13.89
N THR A 425 -2.14 -3.11 14.25
CA THR A 425 -3.02 -2.76 15.38
C THR A 425 -4.48 -2.52 14.98
N SER A 426 -4.78 -2.41 13.66
CA SER A 426 -6.15 -2.33 13.17
C SER A 426 -6.93 -3.64 13.39
N ASN A 427 -8.26 -3.55 13.50
CA ASN A 427 -9.14 -4.71 13.46
C ASN A 427 -9.23 -5.34 12.05
N ASP A 428 -8.87 -4.60 11.00
CA ASP A 428 -8.97 -5.09 9.62
C ASP A 428 -7.96 -6.21 9.34
N VAL A 429 -6.86 -6.28 10.11
CA VAL A 429 -5.88 -7.38 10.07
C VAL A 429 -6.48 -8.75 10.43
N ILE A 430 -7.69 -8.81 11.00
CA ILE A 430 -8.29 -10.06 11.47
C ILE A 430 -8.79 -10.91 10.30
N CYS A 431 -9.59 -10.34 9.40
CA CYS A 431 -10.28 -11.06 8.32
C CYS A 431 -10.47 -10.15 7.09
N ASN A 432 -9.52 -9.26 6.81
CA ASN A 432 -9.72 -8.06 6.00
C ASN A 432 -10.84 -7.15 6.53
N GLY A 433 -11.12 -6.06 5.82
CA GLY A 433 -12.26 -5.17 6.10
C GLY A 433 -11.86 -3.69 6.11
N GLY A 434 -12.77 -2.86 6.64
CA GLY A 434 -12.53 -1.43 6.85
C GLY A 434 -12.26 -0.68 5.55
N ILE A 435 -10.99 -0.38 5.31
CA ILE A 435 -10.48 0.26 4.08
C ILE A 435 -10.69 -0.60 2.83
N ASN A 436 -10.80 -1.93 3.00
CA ASN A 436 -11.10 -2.89 1.94
C ASN A 436 -12.54 -3.42 2.14
N PRO A 437 -13.55 -2.91 1.40
CA PRO A 437 -14.93 -3.36 1.57
C PRO A 437 -15.10 -4.83 1.17
N TYR A 438 -15.85 -5.59 1.97
CA TYR A 438 -16.21 -6.96 1.63
C TYR A 438 -17.10 -7.01 0.38
N HIS A 439 -16.81 -7.96 -0.51
CA HIS A 439 -17.66 -8.31 -1.64
C HIS A 439 -19.09 -8.60 -1.18
N GLN A 440 -20.08 -8.06 -1.89
CA GLN A 440 -21.50 -8.20 -1.53
C GLN A 440 -22.31 -9.02 -2.55
N PRO A 441 -23.13 -9.99 -2.08
CA PRO A 441 -23.36 -10.36 -0.68
C PRO A 441 -22.20 -11.21 -0.11
N MET A 442 -21.81 -10.94 1.15
CA MET A 442 -20.84 -11.78 1.86
C MET A 442 -21.31 -13.25 1.89
N SER A 443 -20.41 -14.18 1.58
CA SER A 443 -20.77 -15.61 1.54
C SER A 443 -21.24 -16.13 2.90
N THR A 444 -22.40 -16.80 2.91
CA THR A 444 -22.95 -17.47 4.09
C THR A 444 -22.64 -18.98 4.12
N THR A 445 -21.91 -19.48 3.13
CA THR A 445 -21.50 -20.89 3.06
C THR A 445 -20.51 -21.23 4.17
N ILE A 446 -20.67 -22.42 4.75
CA ILE A 446 -19.72 -23.02 5.69
C ILE A 446 -19.20 -24.31 5.06
N ILE A 447 -17.91 -24.36 4.75
CA ILE A 447 -17.28 -25.45 4.00
C ILE A 447 -16.99 -26.64 4.93
N PRO A 448 -17.45 -27.87 4.62
CA PRO A 448 -17.12 -29.04 5.41
C PRO A 448 -15.68 -29.50 5.13
N VAL A 449 -14.84 -29.57 6.17
CA VAL A 449 -13.42 -29.97 6.06
C VAL A 449 -13.10 -31.07 7.07
N PRO A 450 -12.72 -32.28 6.66
CA PRO A 450 -12.26 -33.30 7.60
C PRO A 450 -11.01 -32.86 8.37
N ALA A 451 -10.94 -33.16 9.66
CA ALA A 451 -9.70 -33.01 10.42
C ALA A 451 -8.60 -33.90 9.81
N GLY A 452 -7.41 -33.34 9.58
CA GLY A 452 -6.34 -34.01 8.83
C GLY A 452 -6.43 -33.86 7.30
N ALA A 453 -7.46 -33.22 6.75
CA ALA A 453 -7.53 -32.93 5.32
C ALA A 453 -6.44 -31.94 4.88
N GLN A 454 -5.96 -32.12 3.65
CA GLN A 454 -5.22 -31.05 2.97
C GLN A 454 -6.22 -30.01 2.49
N VAL A 455 -5.92 -28.74 2.75
CA VAL A 455 -6.59 -27.59 2.16
C VAL A 455 -5.60 -26.80 1.32
N THR A 456 -6.10 -26.15 0.27
CA THR A 456 -5.32 -25.23 -0.55
C THR A 456 -6.04 -23.89 -0.63
N ALA A 457 -5.35 -22.82 -0.26
CA ALA A 457 -5.79 -21.47 -0.57
C ALA A 457 -5.28 -21.09 -1.96
N GLU A 458 -6.16 -20.58 -2.81
CA GLU A 458 -5.84 -20.10 -4.15
C GLU A 458 -6.06 -18.58 -4.21
N TRP A 459 -4.97 -17.89 -4.53
CA TRP A 459 -4.79 -16.45 -4.54
C TRP A 459 -4.66 -15.95 -5.98
N HIS A 460 -5.17 -14.76 -6.26
CA HIS A 460 -5.13 -14.11 -7.57
C HIS A 460 -5.00 -12.59 -7.42
N HIS A 461 -4.48 -11.91 -8.44
CA HIS A 461 -4.23 -10.46 -8.37
C HIS A 461 -5.53 -9.68 -8.14
N THR A 462 -6.56 -9.98 -8.91
CA THR A 462 -7.91 -9.44 -8.76
C THR A 462 -8.94 -10.56 -8.81
N LEU A 463 -10.19 -10.26 -8.44
CA LEU A 463 -11.28 -11.25 -8.43
C LEU A 463 -11.41 -12.01 -9.76
N ASP A 464 -11.22 -11.30 -10.88
CA ASP A 464 -11.39 -11.82 -12.24
C ASP A 464 -10.08 -12.20 -12.95
N SER A 465 -8.90 -12.08 -12.33
CA SER A 465 -7.61 -12.35 -13.01
C SER A 465 -7.29 -13.83 -13.23
N ALA A 466 -7.99 -14.73 -12.53
CA ALA A 466 -7.72 -16.17 -12.58
C ALA A 466 -7.81 -16.78 -13.98
N GLY A 467 -6.69 -17.31 -14.48
CA GLY A 467 -6.62 -17.93 -15.80
C GLY A 467 -6.63 -16.94 -16.98
N THR A 468 -6.46 -15.65 -16.71
CA THR A 468 -6.24 -14.62 -17.74
C THR A 468 -4.75 -14.54 -18.14
N ASN A 469 -4.42 -13.61 -19.04
CA ASN A 469 -3.03 -13.30 -19.40
C ASN A 469 -2.45 -12.14 -18.55
N ASP A 470 -3.00 -11.90 -17.36
CA ASP A 470 -2.48 -10.90 -16.43
C ASP A 470 -1.04 -11.28 -16.01
N PRO A 471 -0.01 -10.47 -16.36
CA PRO A 471 1.38 -10.79 -16.05
C PRO A 471 1.70 -10.72 -14.55
N ALA A 472 0.76 -10.23 -13.75
CA ALA A 472 0.85 -10.05 -12.32
C ALA A 472 0.08 -11.11 -11.53
N ASP A 473 -0.69 -11.99 -12.17
CA ASP A 473 -1.40 -13.08 -11.48
C ASP A 473 -0.40 -14.19 -11.06
N PRO A 474 -0.40 -14.66 -9.79
CA PRO A 474 -1.36 -14.37 -8.71
C PRO A 474 -1.02 -13.16 -7.82
N ILE A 475 0.21 -12.65 -7.91
CA ILE A 475 0.75 -11.46 -7.24
C ILE A 475 2.06 -11.06 -7.96
N ASP A 476 2.42 -9.77 -8.00
CA ASP A 476 3.65 -9.37 -8.69
C ASP A 476 4.91 -9.93 -7.99
N PRO A 477 5.91 -10.42 -8.75
CA PRO A 477 7.13 -11.01 -8.19
C PRO A 477 7.94 -10.13 -7.23
N SER A 478 7.73 -8.81 -7.16
CA SER A 478 8.37 -7.94 -6.15
C SER A 478 7.83 -8.15 -4.72
N HIS A 479 6.63 -8.71 -4.55
CA HIS A 479 5.94 -8.89 -3.26
C HIS A 479 6.51 -10.06 -2.43
N LYS A 480 7.83 -10.11 -2.26
CA LYS A 480 8.51 -11.14 -1.46
C LYS A 480 7.98 -11.15 -0.02
N GLY A 481 7.73 -12.34 0.53
CA GLY A 481 7.05 -12.47 1.81
C GLY A 481 6.83 -13.90 2.31
N PRO A 482 6.44 -14.07 3.58
CA PRO A 482 5.85 -15.30 4.08
C PRO A 482 4.39 -15.47 3.68
N ILE A 483 3.91 -16.70 3.87
CA ILE A 483 2.49 -17.03 3.89
C ILE A 483 2.20 -17.77 5.19
N LEU A 484 1.09 -17.43 5.87
CA LEU A 484 0.70 -17.97 7.16
C LEU A 484 -0.76 -18.42 7.14
N ALA A 485 -1.12 -19.40 7.99
CA ALA A 485 -2.53 -19.69 8.25
C ALA A 485 -2.81 -19.91 9.73
N TYR A 486 -3.96 -19.41 10.17
CA TYR A 486 -4.45 -19.45 11.55
C TYR A 486 -5.89 -19.95 11.59
N MET A 487 -6.28 -20.59 12.69
CA MET A 487 -7.65 -20.99 12.96
C MET A 487 -8.15 -20.38 14.27
N ALA A 488 -9.41 -19.95 14.30
CA ALA A 488 -10.13 -19.60 15.52
C ALA A 488 -11.43 -20.40 15.61
N LYS A 489 -11.66 -21.07 16.76
CA LYS A 489 -12.90 -21.82 17.00
C LYS A 489 -14.04 -20.85 17.30
N VAL A 490 -15.19 -21.05 16.67
CA VAL A 490 -16.35 -20.16 16.79
C VAL A 490 -17.65 -20.96 16.95
N ASN A 491 -18.65 -20.33 17.57
CA ASN A 491 -20.00 -20.91 17.69
C ASN A 491 -20.77 -20.81 16.36
N ASN A 492 -20.50 -19.77 15.57
CA ASN A 492 -21.03 -19.57 14.23
C ASN A 492 -19.96 -18.93 13.33
N ALA A 493 -19.58 -19.58 12.23
CA ALA A 493 -18.62 -19.05 11.26
C ALA A 493 -19.16 -17.90 10.39
N THR A 494 -20.49 -17.72 10.31
CA THR A 494 -21.12 -16.59 9.59
C THR A 494 -21.34 -15.34 10.46
N GLN A 495 -20.82 -15.32 11.70
CA GLN A 495 -20.98 -14.17 12.60
C GLN A 495 -20.30 -12.91 12.04
N SER A 496 -20.93 -11.74 12.15
CA SER A 496 -20.36 -10.48 11.64
C SER A 496 -19.14 -10.01 12.46
N THR A 497 -19.12 -10.26 13.76
CA THR A 497 -18.04 -9.82 14.66
C THR A 497 -16.88 -10.83 14.68
N VAL A 498 -15.66 -10.35 14.38
CA VAL A 498 -14.43 -11.17 14.36
C VAL A 498 -13.40 -10.76 15.42
N THR A 499 -13.66 -9.67 16.16
CA THR A 499 -12.81 -9.20 17.27
C THR A 499 -12.92 -10.12 18.49
N GLY A 500 -11.86 -10.15 19.31
CA GLY A 500 -11.83 -10.95 20.55
C GLY A 500 -11.75 -12.47 20.34
N LEU A 501 -11.54 -12.93 19.11
CA LEU A 501 -11.37 -14.35 18.80
C LEU A 501 -9.98 -14.87 19.20
N ASN A 502 -9.94 -16.17 19.55
CA ASN A 502 -8.75 -16.87 20.01
C ASN A 502 -8.15 -17.68 18.85
N TRP A 503 -7.06 -17.18 18.27
CA TRP A 503 -6.43 -17.71 17.07
C TRP A 503 -5.21 -18.57 17.40
N PHE A 504 -4.99 -19.67 16.68
CA PHE A 504 -3.75 -20.44 16.74
C PHE A 504 -3.20 -20.68 15.33
N LYS A 505 -1.87 -20.61 15.18
CA LYS A 505 -1.21 -20.81 13.88
C LYS A 505 -1.18 -22.30 13.54
N ILE A 506 -1.58 -22.66 12.32
CA ILE A 506 -1.56 -24.04 11.81
C ILE A 506 -0.55 -24.24 10.68
N TYR A 507 -0.08 -23.16 10.05
CA TYR A 507 0.86 -23.21 8.94
C TYR A 507 1.68 -21.92 8.87
N HIS A 508 2.91 -22.05 8.38
CA HIS A 508 3.68 -20.96 7.82
C HIS A 508 4.70 -21.46 6.79
N ASP A 509 5.06 -20.58 5.87
CA ASP A 509 6.26 -20.67 5.04
C ASP A 509 6.88 -19.26 4.92
N GLY A 510 8.16 -19.16 4.59
CA GLY A 510 8.92 -17.91 4.59
C GLY A 510 10.09 -17.96 3.60
N LEU A 511 11.22 -17.35 3.97
CA LEU A 511 12.45 -17.41 3.19
C LEU A 511 13.18 -18.75 3.44
N ASP A 512 13.32 -19.55 2.39
CA ASP A 512 14.18 -20.74 2.33
C ASP A 512 15.33 -20.48 1.34
N GLY A 513 16.55 -20.29 1.86
CA GLY A 513 17.72 -19.89 1.09
C GLY A 513 17.55 -18.51 0.44
N THR A 514 17.12 -18.49 -0.82
CA THR A 514 16.80 -17.27 -1.60
C THR A 514 15.35 -17.25 -2.12
N THR A 515 14.54 -18.25 -1.76
CA THR A 515 13.18 -18.44 -2.27
C THR A 515 12.17 -18.16 -1.17
N TRP A 516 11.31 -17.17 -1.38
CA TRP A 516 10.22 -16.82 -0.47
C TRP A 516 8.99 -17.71 -0.68
N ALA A 517 8.08 -17.73 0.30
CA ALA A 517 6.79 -18.42 0.16
C ALA A 517 5.99 -17.88 -1.04
N VAL A 518 6.07 -16.57 -1.30
CA VAL A 518 5.44 -15.94 -2.46
C VAL A 518 6.06 -16.42 -3.79
N ASP A 519 7.35 -16.72 -3.86
CA ASP A 519 7.96 -17.31 -5.07
C ASP A 519 7.36 -18.69 -5.37
N LYS A 520 7.09 -19.48 -4.33
CA LYS A 520 6.45 -20.79 -4.44
C LYS A 520 4.97 -20.67 -4.81
N LEU A 521 4.28 -19.65 -4.31
CA LEU A 521 2.89 -19.32 -4.66
C LEU A 521 2.76 -18.99 -6.16
N ILE A 522 3.62 -18.12 -6.68
CA ILE A 522 3.69 -17.75 -8.11
C ILE A 522 4.00 -19.00 -8.95
N ALA A 523 5.03 -19.77 -8.56
CA ALA A 523 5.40 -21.00 -9.26
C ALA A 523 4.29 -22.08 -9.26
N ASN A 524 3.37 -22.03 -8.28
CA ASN A 524 2.23 -22.93 -8.15
C ASN A 524 0.89 -22.28 -8.56
N GLN A 525 0.92 -21.23 -9.39
CA GLN A 525 -0.27 -20.58 -9.97
C GLN A 525 -1.31 -20.19 -8.90
N GLY A 526 -0.85 -19.44 -7.89
CA GLY A 526 -1.70 -18.91 -6.82
C GLY A 526 -1.99 -19.87 -5.68
N LYS A 527 -1.53 -21.12 -5.74
CA LYS A 527 -1.93 -22.18 -4.80
C LYS A 527 -0.92 -22.40 -3.68
N VAL A 528 -1.39 -22.37 -2.44
CA VAL A 528 -0.62 -22.75 -1.24
C VAL A 528 -1.38 -23.78 -0.42
N SER A 529 -0.76 -24.94 -0.18
CA SER A 529 -1.40 -26.10 0.46
C SER A 529 -0.85 -26.38 1.86
N PHE A 530 -1.74 -26.69 2.79
CA PHE A 530 -1.41 -27.07 4.17
C PHE A 530 -2.46 -28.01 4.76
N THR A 531 -2.23 -28.56 5.94
CA THR A 531 -3.10 -29.58 6.55
C THR A 531 -3.87 -29.01 7.73
N ILE A 532 -5.19 -29.22 7.77
CA ILE A 532 -5.99 -28.93 8.97
C ILE A 532 -5.58 -29.93 10.07
N PRO A 533 -5.25 -29.49 11.30
CA PRO A 533 -4.82 -30.39 12.37
C PRO A 533 -5.83 -31.53 12.61
N SER A 534 -5.35 -32.77 12.70
CA SER A 534 -6.20 -33.97 12.86
C SER A 534 -6.76 -34.17 14.29
N CYS A 535 -6.26 -33.41 15.27
CA CYS A 535 -6.50 -33.60 16.69
C CYS A 535 -7.34 -32.48 17.35
N ILE A 536 -7.66 -31.40 16.63
CA ILE A 536 -8.50 -30.32 17.17
C ILE A 536 -9.97 -30.77 17.25
N PRO A 537 -10.81 -30.14 18.10
CA PRO A 537 -12.20 -30.55 18.24
C PRO A 537 -13.04 -30.27 16.99
N PRO A 538 -13.99 -31.15 16.61
CA PRO A 538 -14.98 -30.83 15.59
C PRO A 538 -15.75 -29.54 15.92
N GLY A 539 -16.29 -28.88 14.91
CA GLY A 539 -17.07 -27.65 15.05
C GLY A 539 -16.69 -26.59 14.02
N GLN A 540 -17.27 -25.41 14.15
CA GLN A 540 -17.03 -24.31 13.23
C GLN A 540 -15.77 -23.52 13.60
N TYR A 541 -15.07 -23.06 12.57
CA TYR A 541 -13.86 -22.26 12.66
C TYR A 541 -13.86 -21.18 11.59
N LEU A 542 -13.20 -20.06 11.89
CA LEU A 542 -12.63 -19.19 10.85
C LEU A 542 -11.20 -19.67 10.57
N LEU A 543 -10.88 -19.88 9.29
CA LEU A 543 -9.54 -20.14 8.77
C LEU A 543 -9.05 -18.85 8.11
N ARG A 544 -8.13 -18.15 8.77
CA ARG A 544 -7.46 -16.96 8.25
C ARG A 544 -6.22 -17.40 7.49
N VAL A 545 -6.12 -17.05 6.21
CA VAL A 545 -4.90 -17.26 5.41
C VAL A 545 -4.35 -15.89 5.06
N GLU A 546 -3.03 -15.72 5.18
CA GLU A 546 -2.36 -14.42 5.08
C GLU A 546 -1.10 -14.50 4.24
N LEU A 547 -0.89 -13.49 3.41
CA LEU A 547 0.37 -13.18 2.74
C LEU A 547 0.86 -11.81 3.27
N ILE A 548 2.15 -11.70 3.59
CA ILE A 548 2.76 -10.43 4.03
C ILE A 548 3.83 -10.02 3.02
N ALA A 549 3.56 -9.04 2.16
CA ALA A 549 4.57 -8.51 1.25
C ALA A 549 5.51 -7.54 1.99
N LEU A 550 6.81 -7.77 1.82
CA LEU A 550 7.87 -7.11 2.59
C LEU A 550 8.67 -6.09 1.78
N HIS A 551 8.23 -5.74 0.57
CA HIS A 551 8.97 -4.87 -0.34
C HIS A 551 9.13 -3.43 0.20
N GLY A 552 8.20 -2.98 1.06
CA GLY A 552 8.26 -1.71 1.80
C GLY A 552 8.54 -1.87 3.31
N ALA A 553 8.83 -3.08 3.80
CA ALA A 553 8.85 -3.39 5.23
C ALA A 553 10.08 -2.89 6.00
N GLU A 554 10.97 -2.09 5.41
CA GLU A 554 12.15 -1.57 6.12
C GLU A 554 11.80 -0.58 7.23
N THR A 555 10.58 -0.01 7.19
CA THR A 555 9.99 0.84 8.21
C THR A 555 8.58 0.33 8.59
N TYR A 556 8.07 0.75 9.75
CA TYR A 556 6.68 0.49 10.15
C TYR A 556 5.88 1.80 10.19
N PRO A 557 4.64 1.83 9.65
CA PRO A 557 3.98 0.80 8.86
C PRO A 557 4.57 0.73 7.44
N GLY A 558 4.75 -0.47 6.89
CA GLY A 558 5.44 -0.65 5.60
C GLY A 558 5.42 -2.09 5.06
N ALA A 559 5.32 -3.10 5.94
CA ALA A 559 4.81 -4.41 5.53
C ALA A 559 3.35 -4.29 5.08
N GLN A 560 3.01 -5.00 4.02
CA GLN A 560 1.69 -5.01 3.39
C GLN A 560 1.04 -6.37 3.62
N LEU A 561 -0.03 -6.42 4.39
CA LEU A 561 -0.69 -7.66 4.80
C LEU A 561 -1.98 -7.85 4.00
N TYR A 562 -2.11 -8.99 3.35
CA TYR A 562 -3.30 -9.46 2.64
C TYR A 562 -3.83 -10.69 3.38
N MET A 563 -5.10 -10.69 3.78
CA MET A 563 -5.67 -11.83 4.50
C MET A 563 -7.18 -11.93 4.36
N GLU A 564 -7.68 -13.13 4.10
CA GLU A 564 -9.11 -13.43 4.08
C GLU A 564 -9.44 -14.57 5.04
N CYS A 565 -10.69 -14.59 5.53
CA CYS A 565 -11.19 -15.63 6.41
C CYS A 565 -12.18 -16.55 5.69
N ALA A 566 -11.80 -17.83 5.56
CA ALA A 566 -12.69 -18.90 5.15
C ALA A 566 -13.52 -19.43 6.34
N GLN A 567 -14.79 -19.73 6.07
CA GLN A 567 -15.78 -20.21 7.04
C GLN A 567 -15.86 -21.73 6.92
N ILE A 568 -15.32 -22.47 7.89
CA ILE A 568 -15.20 -23.94 7.78
C ILE A 568 -15.85 -24.69 8.94
N GLN A 569 -16.42 -25.84 8.65
CA GLN A 569 -16.93 -26.82 9.60
C GLN A 569 -15.94 -28.00 9.64
N VAL A 570 -15.13 -28.07 10.68
CA VAL A 570 -14.22 -29.21 10.89
C VAL A 570 -15.04 -30.43 11.29
N THR A 571 -14.87 -31.54 10.58
CA THR A 571 -15.55 -32.83 10.84
C THR A 571 -14.54 -33.89 11.30
N GLY A 572 -14.98 -34.76 12.23
CA GLY A 572 -14.04 -35.60 12.99
C GLY A 572 -13.10 -34.78 13.87
N GLY A 573 -11.93 -35.33 14.21
CA GLY A 573 -10.91 -34.65 14.99
C GLY A 573 -10.65 -35.29 16.35
N GLY A 574 -10.14 -34.50 17.30
CA GLY A 574 -9.80 -34.94 18.66
C GLY A 574 -10.29 -33.95 19.72
N SER A 575 -9.47 -33.73 20.76
CA SER A 575 -9.79 -32.85 21.89
C SER A 575 -8.68 -31.85 22.23
N ALA A 576 -7.70 -31.67 21.34
CA ALA A 576 -6.55 -30.79 21.60
C ALA A 576 -6.97 -29.32 21.78
N SER A 577 -6.33 -28.62 22.70
CA SER A 577 -6.54 -27.18 22.95
C SER A 577 -5.23 -26.43 22.69
N PRO A 578 -5.05 -25.85 21.49
CA PRO A 578 -3.86 -25.08 21.15
C PRO A 578 -3.73 -23.82 22.01
N SER A 579 -2.50 -23.37 22.28
CA SER A 579 -2.24 -22.02 22.80
C SER A 579 -2.63 -20.96 21.76
N THR A 580 -3.32 -19.91 22.19
CA THR A 580 -3.89 -18.91 21.28
C THR A 580 -3.32 -17.50 21.45
N VAL A 581 -3.47 -16.70 20.40
CA VAL A 581 -3.18 -15.26 20.32
C VAL A 581 -4.44 -14.52 19.84
N SER A 582 -4.44 -13.19 19.95
CA SER A 582 -5.52 -12.34 19.43
C SER A 582 -5.05 -11.58 18.20
N PHE A 583 -5.97 -11.25 17.29
CA PHE A 583 -5.75 -10.23 16.27
C PHE A 583 -6.72 -9.07 16.55
N PRO A 584 -6.28 -7.80 16.54
CA PRO A 584 -4.86 -7.38 16.60
C PRO A 584 -4.15 -7.88 17.88
N GLY A 585 -2.80 -7.84 17.87
CA GLY A 585 -1.96 -8.19 19.02
C GLY A 585 -1.06 -9.44 18.88
N ALA A 586 -1.30 -10.30 17.89
CA ALA A 586 -0.43 -11.43 17.56
C ALA A 586 0.90 -10.98 16.93
N TYR A 587 0.91 -9.77 16.35
CA TYR A 587 2.06 -9.08 15.78
C TYR A 587 2.26 -7.74 16.49
N LYS A 588 3.50 -7.25 16.45
CA LYS A 588 3.88 -5.87 16.75
C LYS A 588 4.54 -5.28 15.52
N GLY A 589 4.39 -3.98 15.30
CA GLY A 589 5.12 -3.30 14.21
C GLY A 589 6.63 -3.53 14.28
N SER A 590 7.18 -3.58 15.50
CA SER A 590 8.59 -3.84 15.78
C SER A 590 9.02 -5.32 15.71
N ASP A 591 8.14 -6.26 15.36
CA ASP A 591 8.56 -7.66 15.21
C ASP A 591 9.49 -7.77 13.98
N PRO A 592 10.56 -8.58 14.03
CA PRO A 592 11.54 -8.73 12.93
C PRO A 592 10.99 -9.46 11.68
N GLY A 593 9.70 -9.84 11.72
CA GLY A 593 8.93 -10.32 10.57
C GLY A 593 7.93 -9.29 10.01
N ILE A 594 7.83 -8.11 10.63
CA ILE A 594 6.93 -7.01 10.24
C ILE A 594 7.75 -5.77 9.86
N THR A 595 8.79 -5.43 10.63
CA THR A 595 9.83 -4.50 10.20
C THR A 595 11.09 -5.27 9.81
N VAL A 596 11.38 -5.34 8.51
CA VAL A 596 12.57 -5.99 7.94
C VAL A 596 12.92 -5.36 6.58
N ASN A 597 14.19 -5.00 6.38
CA ASN A 597 14.71 -4.73 5.05
C ASN A 597 15.10 -6.07 4.39
N ILE A 598 14.60 -6.33 3.19
CA ILE A 598 14.84 -7.58 2.44
C ILE A 598 15.95 -7.46 1.37
N TYR A 599 16.43 -6.24 1.09
CA TYR A 599 17.37 -5.93 0.02
C TYR A 599 18.84 -5.96 0.46
N ASN A 600 19.11 -5.90 1.77
CA ASN A 600 20.43 -5.89 2.37
C ASN A 600 21.03 -7.31 2.58
N ASN A 601 20.87 -8.20 1.58
CA ASN A 601 21.38 -9.58 1.57
C ASN A 601 20.87 -10.47 2.74
N LEU A 602 19.59 -10.32 3.12
CA LEU A 602 18.94 -11.10 4.17
C LEU A 602 19.19 -12.61 4.01
N LYS A 603 19.78 -13.25 5.02
CA LYS A 603 20.13 -14.69 5.01
C LYS A 603 19.12 -15.60 5.73
N SER A 604 18.28 -15.00 6.55
CA SER A 604 17.29 -15.68 7.37
C SER A 604 16.18 -14.70 7.70
N TYR A 605 14.94 -15.16 7.63
CA TYR A 605 13.76 -14.37 7.96
C TYR A 605 13.06 -14.93 9.19
N THR A 606 12.63 -14.05 10.11
CA THR A 606 11.85 -14.47 11.29
C THR A 606 10.37 -14.30 10.98
N ILE A 607 9.66 -15.41 10.75
CA ILE A 607 8.22 -15.38 10.48
C ILE A 607 7.46 -14.86 11.73
N PRO A 608 6.60 -13.84 11.62
CA PRO A 608 5.99 -13.18 12.77
C PRO A 608 4.90 -14.04 13.45
N GLY A 609 4.57 -13.72 14.70
CA GLY A 609 3.56 -14.43 15.50
C GLY A 609 4.04 -15.78 16.10
N PRO A 610 3.13 -16.58 16.70
CA PRO A 610 3.47 -17.79 17.46
C PRO A 610 4.02 -18.93 16.58
N SER A 611 4.59 -19.97 17.19
CA SER A 611 4.94 -21.21 16.51
C SER A 611 3.71 -21.92 15.93
N VAL A 612 3.89 -22.69 14.85
CA VAL A 612 2.85 -23.59 14.32
C VAL A 612 2.46 -24.64 15.37
N PHE A 613 1.15 -24.83 15.56
CA PHE A 613 0.58 -25.90 16.37
C PHE A 613 0.72 -27.26 15.67
N SER A 614 1.09 -28.30 16.44
CA SER A 614 1.23 -29.68 15.96
C SER A 614 0.43 -30.64 16.84
N CYS A 615 -0.17 -31.67 16.21
CA CYS A 615 -0.95 -32.69 16.91
C CYS A 615 -0.10 -33.73 17.65
N ASN A 616 1.17 -33.85 17.29
CA ASN A 616 2.14 -34.62 18.06
C ASN A 616 2.75 -33.63 19.06
N GLY A 617 2.58 -33.87 20.37
CA GLY A 617 2.92 -32.92 21.46
C GLY A 617 4.40 -32.51 21.60
N ASN A 618 5.24 -32.82 20.61
CA ASN A 618 6.57 -32.27 20.47
C ASN A 618 6.50 -30.98 19.63
N SER A 619 6.66 -29.84 20.29
CA SER A 619 7.11 -28.60 19.66
C SER A 619 8.55 -28.80 19.15
N SER A 620 8.71 -29.49 18.02
CA SER A 620 10.02 -29.69 17.40
C SER A 620 10.49 -28.39 16.76
N PRO A 621 11.68 -27.86 17.10
CA PRO A 621 12.29 -26.83 16.27
C PRO A 621 12.56 -27.43 14.88
N SER A 622 12.35 -26.62 13.85
CA SER A 622 12.77 -26.97 12.48
C SER A 622 14.29 -27.09 12.43
N SER A 623 14.77 -28.12 11.71
CA SER A 623 16.19 -28.47 11.67
C SER A 623 17.02 -27.39 10.92
N PRO A 624 18.21 -27.00 11.41
CA PRO A 624 19.03 -25.98 10.75
C PRO A 624 19.79 -26.56 9.55
N SER A 625 19.75 -25.86 8.41
CA SER A 625 20.59 -26.20 7.26
C SER A 625 21.98 -25.55 7.38
N THR A 626 22.96 -26.37 7.80
CA THR A 626 24.42 -26.14 7.71
C THR A 626 24.98 -24.78 8.13
N THR A 627 25.40 -24.66 9.40
CA THR A 627 26.41 -23.69 9.83
C THR A 627 27.79 -24.35 9.93
N VAL A 628 28.82 -23.72 9.36
CA VAL A 628 30.22 -24.07 9.66
C VAL A 628 30.65 -23.21 10.85
N ALA A 629 30.81 -23.83 12.02
CA ALA A 629 31.32 -23.19 13.23
C ALA A 629 32.68 -23.78 13.62
N ASN A 630 33.59 -22.93 14.07
CA ASN A 630 34.80 -23.31 14.78
C ASN A 630 34.89 -22.49 16.09
N PRO A 631 35.37 -23.04 17.23
CA PRO A 631 34.78 -22.71 18.53
C PRO A 631 35.65 -21.87 19.48
N SER A 632 35.04 -21.33 20.54
CA SER A 632 35.68 -21.05 21.84
C SER A 632 34.61 -20.78 22.93
N PRO A 633 34.93 -20.84 24.24
CA PRO A 633 34.94 -22.12 24.94
C PRO A 633 34.00 -22.19 26.16
N THR A 634 33.88 -23.39 26.72
CA THR A 634 32.99 -23.80 27.79
C THR A 634 33.34 -23.24 29.17
N THR A 635 32.34 -22.81 29.96
CA THR A 635 32.39 -22.91 31.43
C THR A 635 31.04 -23.40 31.98
N VAL A 636 31.08 -24.56 32.62
CA VAL A 636 29.98 -25.15 33.42
C VAL A 636 29.90 -24.53 34.81
N SER A 637 28.71 -24.47 35.39
CA SER A 637 28.51 -24.59 36.85
C SER A 637 27.09 -25.02 37.21
N SER A 638 26.98 -25.70 38.35
CA SER A 638 25.88 -26.57 38.76
C SER A 638 24.92 -25.95 39.79
N SER A 639 23.77 -26.57 39.97
CA SER A 639 22.71 -26.21 40.92
C SER A 639 22.92 -26.77 42.34
N ALA A 640 22.49 -26.01 43.36
CA ALA A 640 22.09 -26.50 44.69
C ALA A 640 21.22 -25.43 45.42
N PRO A 641 20.29 -25.79 46.35
CA PRO A 641 19.24 -24.88 46.80
C PRO A 641 19.27 -24.42 48.29
N ALA A 642 18.68 -23.24 48.52
CA ALA A 642 17.92 -22.71 49.67
C ALA A 642 18.33 -22.97 51.16
N SER A 643 18.41 -21.89 51.97
CA SER A 643 17.68 -21.75 53.27
C SER A 643 17.78 -20.35 53.96
N SER A 644 16.61 -19.78 54.31
CA SER A 644 16.24 -18.93 55.46
C SER A 644 17.07 -17.72 55.99
N SER A 645 16.53 -16.51 55.72
CA SER A 645 16.20 -15.39 56.66
C SER A 645 17.23 -14.76 57.64
N SER A 646 17.43 -13.44 57.53
CA SER A 646 16.85 -12.41 58.45
C SER A 646 17.25 -10.97 58.04
N SER A 647 16.66 -9.96 58.69
CA SER A 647 16.39 -8.62 58.13
C SER A 647 17.20 -7.43 58.70
N THR A 648 17.44 -6.42 57.87
CA THR A 648 17.34 -4.98 58.23
C THR A 648 17.08 -4.18 56.94
N GLY A 649 16.10 -3.27 56.93
CA GLY A 649 15.59 -2.66 55.69
C GLY A 649 15.64 -1.12 55.64
N SER A 650 15.06 -0.57 54.57
CA SER A 650 14.71 0.85 54.44
C SER A 650 13.38 0.98 53.69
N ALA A 651 12.61 2.04 53.95
CA ALA A 651 11.16 2.04 53.78
C ALA A 651 10.64 2.20 52.33
N ALA A 652 9.54 1.50 52.03
CA ALA A 652 8.71 1.77 50.86
C ALA A 652 7.72 2.91 51.16
N GLY A 653 7.92 4.08 50.53
CA GLY A 653 6.99 5.21 50.62
C GLY A 653 5.88 5.11 49.58
N SER A 654 4.66 5.53 49.93
CA SER A 654 3.55 5.67 48.97
C SER A 654 3.67 6.96 48.14
N VAL A 655 3.24 6.92 46.88
CA VAL A 655 3.27 8.05 45.96
C VAL A 655 2.12 9.01 46.23
N ALA A 656 2.40 10.31 46.37
CA ALA A 656 1.36 11.33 46.56
C ALA A 656 0.47 11.51 45.31
N HIS A 657 -0.67 12.21 45.46
CA HIS A 657 -1.53 12.61 44.34
C HIS A 657 -0.70 13.30 43.24
N TYR A 658 -0.95 12.96 41.98
CA TYR A 658 -0.20 13.40 40.79
C TYR A 658 1.27 12.95 40.71
N GLY A 659 1.79 12.16 41.64
CA GLY A 659 3.10 11.52 41.49
C GLY A 659 3.07 10.36 40.48
N GLN A 660 4.19 10.13 39.80
CA GLN A 660 4.36 8.95 38.95
C GLN A 660 4.37 7.67 39.80
N CYS A 661 3.67 6.63 39.36
CA CYS A 661 3.52 5.35 40.04
C CYS A 661 3.73 4.14 39.12
N GLY A 662 4.12 4.37 37.86
CA GLY A 662 4.38 3.31 36.89
C GLY A 662 4.92 3.83 35.56
N GLY A 663 5.29 2.89 34.69
CA GLY A 663 5.92 3.12 33.40
C GLY A 663 7.09 2.14 33.16
N LEU A 664 7.34 1.76 31.90
CA LEU A 664 8.34 0.76 31.50
C LEU A 664 9.77 0.99 32.04
N THR A 665 10.13 2.24 32.36
CA THR A 665 11.45 2.62 32.90
C THR A 665 11.38 3.15 34.34
N TYR A 666 10.20 3.17 34.97
CA TYR A 666 9.99 3.74 36.30
C TYR A 666 10.30 2.71 37.40
N SER A 667 11.29 3.05 38.24
CA SER A 667 11.79 2.20 39.33
C SER A 667 11.41 2.71 40.73
N GLY A 668 10.62 3.78 40.82
CA GLY A 668 10.11 4.31 42.08
C GLY A 668 8.91 3.53 42.63
N PRO A 669 8.32 3.98 43.75
CA PRO A 669 7.19 3.27 44.37
C PRO A 669 5.95 3.27 43.47
N THR A 670 5.21 2.16 43.47
CA THR A 670 4.05 1.96 42.58
C THR A 670 2.70 2.06 43.29
N THR A 671 2.69 2.16 44.62
CA THR A 671 1.47 2.28 45.43
C THR A 671 1.17 3.75 45.75
N CYS A 672 0.01 4.22 45.31
CA CYS A 672 -0.48 5.55 45.61
C CYS A 672 -0.93 5.70 47.07
N ALA A 673 -0.80 6.90 47.62
CA ALA A 673 -1.38 7.25 48.90
C ALA A 673 -2.92 7.28 48.77
N ALA A 674 -3.64 6.68 49.72
CA ALA A 674 -5.10 6.70 49.71
C ALA A 674 -5.64 8.15 49.76
N PRO A 675 -6.70 8.50 49.02
CA PRO A 675 -7.62 7.62 48.27
C PRO A 675 -7.22 7.30 46.82
N TYR A 676 -6.04 7.73 46.36
CA TYR A 676 -5.68 7.73 44.94
C TYR A 676 -5.28 6.35 44.39
N SER A 677 -5.46 6.15 43.09
CA SER A 677 -5.16 4.91 42.36
C SER A 677 -4.11 5.16 41.27
N CYS A 678 -3.28 4.16 40.97
CA CYS A 678 -2.29 4.30 39.91
C CYS A 678 -2.93 4.11 38.53
N VAL A 679 -3.15 5.20 37.80
CA VAL A 679 -3.79 5.22 36.49
C VAL A 679 -2.72 5.27 35.39
N LYS A 680 -2.74 4.30 34.49
CA LYS A 680 -1.84 4.25 33.33
C LYS A 680 -2.25 5.29 32.30
N SER A 681 -1.32 6.16 31.90
CA SER A 681 -1.50 7.16 30.83
C SER A 681 -0.80 6.76 29.53
N SER A 682 0.36 6.09 29.63
CA SER A 682 1.05 5.45 28.51
C SER A 682 1.86 4.25 29.01
N ASP A 683 2.52 3.51 28.11
CA ASP A 683 3.43 2.44 28.51
C ASP A 683 4.61 2.94 29.36
N TYR A 684 5.03 4.20 29.19
CA TYR A 684 6.16 4.81 29.90
C TYR A 684 5.75 5.65 31.12
N TYR A 685 4.45 5.89 31.34
CA TYR A 685 3.98 6.76 32.42
C TYR A 685 2.61 6.35 32.99
N SER A 686 2.55 6.15 34.30
CA SER A 686 1.32 6.01 35.10
C SER A 686 1.38 6.96 36.29
N GLN A 687 0.24 7.54 36.68
CA GLN A 687 0.16 8.60 37.69
C GLN A 687 -0.93 8.31 38.73
N CYS A 688 -0.71 8.72 39.97
CA CYS A 688 -1.72 8.66 41.02
C CYS A 688 -2.82 9.71 40.80
N LEU A 689 -4.07 9.25 40.64
CA LEU A 689 -5.29 10.06 40.44
C LEU A 689 -6.44 9.59 41.34
#